data_AF-F2ULN6-F1
#
_entry.id   AF-F2ULN6-F1
#
_cell.length_a   1.000
_cell.length_b   1.000
_cell.length_c   1.000
_cell.angle_alpha   90.00
_cell.angle_beta   90.00
_cell.angle_gamma   90.00
#
_symmetry.space_group_name_H-M   'P 1'
#
loop_
_entity.id
_entity.type
_entity.pdbx_description
1 polymer ?
#
loop_
_entity_poly.entity_id
_entity_poly.type
_entity_poly.pdbx_seq_one_letter_code
_entity_poly.pdbx_strand_id
1 'polypeptide(L)'
;MAAVLKEQDDLLVPTLAVPTTPLVKVIGLHVGENEKHKVFWETLQKRVEQGETVVRYERCTPDTINFPPRKDKPQRQLGITEEDYIPPGIMKLNWPTKHALKIPAVLVVFIQLEWEAEDWEDKEQECAQLFESLRSARNNRSTRFVAILEQSKPQTSVPEETITRRAHTFRTACDLRHRSSLFTLDMPQGQIPTAVEKLDAIFFDLAQQHYSDEIKRVEAHMDIANQATEHMLFVRYLFKVGFFSELKGAHRDAISRYHRALEFLAKVGFTSARAREIKTVAGVLVARMCRCLFQTSAPLEAIAQFSAHVRANRLRLAPGEHPAVHAAWIAQQYATFASLFKDAVDGGLGAIMLQHPGLYFKFAAEFAVRRMTEAKKTQSHTPAPGPVAAETHTYIGQVVYTCEAASNAQQLQLIKWHEQQYPHASVVLQLLNAARTIFETYCVTKQPAVVNGQIVAREKKLTRMLTILDLQRAKFLVLQRNFADATTLARAAARAFRAGRWWSLLRDALLLHKQCAWALGATGAFCTTCIELCAPQIPLSAEDKTLAQSGIDDVVQGTHMDDSLSEDFPVAFGSAASDATTSSQDGGGGDRDQTDGGPQIDMASITPAVECKVLLYEPDPETDNRVRVCIAFRSSLPLPLRITNIAPALHIAVDGDGADDDGSTKPGTSDAPDLSISLSSTTALIPNSTKVVELWLATPPRLPSTAAVVCTHVRAAIVGTHPIALCWSTPDASMTTTTTTTTMPPPAQLTTTPWSALPSIPKTAFVPQRTGVRITHAHTPPAFVGERYRIAVTVANTKSSPTTDATFRVEAGGADGSPTTVDLLQVAVDGKTHTSSSDRLSAPLPDIQANASQTVMVDVLVNAVGHLAITTRLEYTFMGVECVAQHSLSLPIVTPLHTTFQLLDTQGESLDHEMSLPAGQDMCVGVQIETTQPERLVLVDAWLQLPWAAAVAKPLRLSACHEEIGAGERVSDLVRITLPPLVPGADPTTTALGTFHIKWRRATSTCDDGDGSSCVETTSTLPMVDIHPSTLDCRLHSPT
;
A
#
# COMPACT_ATOMS: atom_id res chain seq x y z
N MET A 1 30.45 -40.95 3.80
CA MET A 1 29.01 -40.93 3.47
C MET A 1 28.44 -39.52 3.40
N ALA A 2 28.50 -38.68 4.44
CA ALA A 2 27.95 -37.31 4.40
C ALA A 2 28.53 -36.40 3.29
N ALA A 3 29.82 -36.52 2.96
CA ALA A 3 30.46 -35.77 1.86
C ALA A 3 29.94 -36.18 0.46
N VAL A 4 29.69 -37.47 0.26
CA VAL A 4 29.20 -38.04 -1.02
C VAL A 4 27.74 -37.66 -1.29
N LEU A 5 26.98 -37.38 -0.22
CA LEU A 5 25.58 -37.02 -0.28
C LEU A 5 25.37 -35.51 -0.48
N LYS A 6 26.29 -34.68 0.05
CA LYS A 6 26.40 -33.26 -0.31
C LYS A 6 26.71 -33.09 -1.81
N GLU A 7 27.54 -33.98 -2.37
CA GLU A 7 27.81 -34.03 -3.82
C GLU A 7 26.58 -34.40 -4.67
N GLN A 8 25.66 -35.25 -4.18
CA GLN A 8 24.45 -35.63 -4.95
C GLN A 8 23.53 -34.45 -5.26
N ASP A 9 23.43 -33.48 -4.34
CA ASP A 9 22.68 -32.23 -4.55
C ASP A 9 23.52 -31.17 -5.27
N ASP A 10 24.85 -31.31 -5.33
CA ASP A 10 25.75 -30.35 -5.97
C ASP A 10 26.16 -30.73 -7.40
N LEU A 11 25.84 -31.91 -7.96
CA LEU A 11 26.44 -32.40 -9.23
C LEU A 11 26.40 -31.46 -10.46
N LEU A 12 25.41 -30.56 -10.59
CA LEU A 12 25.42 -29.53 -11.65
C LEU A 12 26.40 -28.38 -11.37
N VAL A 13 26.62 -28.06 -10.09
CA VAL A 13 27.34 -26.88 -9.62
C VAL A 13 28.84 -26.92 -9.95
N PRO A 14 29.63 -28.00 -9.72
CA PRO A 14 31.06 -28.01 -9.98
C PRO A 14 31.40 -27.68 -11.43
N THR A 15 30.65 -28.26 -12.37
CA THR A 15 30.92 -28.06 -13.80
C THR A 15 30.49 -26.68 -14.26
N LEU A 16 29.47 -26.06 -13.65
CA LEU A 16 29.00 -24.72 -13.97
C LEU A 16 29.85 -23.61 -13.32
N ALA A 17 30.38 -23.87 -12.12
CA ALA A 17 31.25 -22.98 -11.37
C ALA A 17 32.63 -22.81 -12.02
N VAL A 18 33.01 -23.67 -12.97
CA VAL A 18 34.27 -23.53 -13.71
C VAL A 18 34.28 -22.20 -14.46
N PRO A 19 35.30 -21.35 -14.25
CA PRO A 19 35.39 -20.06 -14.91
C PRO A 19 35.52 -20.22 -16.42
N THR A 20 35.02 -19.22 -17.13
CA THR A 20 35.01 -19.15 -18.60
C THR A 20 36.01 -18.12 -19.11
N THR A 21 36.97 -17.74 -18.28
CA THR A 21 38.06 -16.83 -18.65
C THR A 21 39.34 -17.61 -18.92
N PRO A 22 40.13 -17.25 -19.94
CA PRO A 22 41.45 -17.83 -20.20
C PRO A 22 42.37 -17.70 -19.00
N LEU A 23 43.10 -18.78 -18.69
CA LEU A 23 44.17 -18.75 -17.70
C LEU A 23 45.49 -18.32 -18.34
N VAL A 24 46.11 -17.29 -17.77
CA VAL A 24 47.45 -16.82 -18.10
C VAL A 24 48.33 -16.95 -16.87
N LYS A 25 49.43 -17.68 -17.01
CA LYS A 25 50.42 -17.85 -15.95
C LYS A 25 51.60 -16.92 -16.20
N VAL A 26 52.05 -16.25 -15.14
CA VAL A 26 53.14 -15.27 -15.20
C VAL A 26 54.32 -15.73 -14.36
N ILE A 27 55.50 -15.74 -14.95
CA ILE A 27 56.79 -16.12 -14.35
C ILE A 27 57.72 -14.89 -14.37
N GLY A 28 58.58 -14.75 -13.36
CA GLY A 28 59.61 -13.70 -13.31
C GLY A 28 59.20 -12.40 -12.61
N LEU A 29 57.96 -12.31 -12.09
CA LEU A 29 57.53 -11.16 -11.27
C LEU A 29 57.94 -11.31 -9.81
N HIS A 30 59.03 -10.63 -9.43
CA HIS A 30 59.56 -10.53 -8.06
C HIS A 30 58.85 -9.45 -7.21
N VAL A 31 57.60 -9.69 -6.82
CA VAL A 31 56.75 -8.71 -6.07
C VAL A 31 57.35 -8.28 -4.71
N GLY A 32 58.19 -9.12 -4.08
CA GLY A 32 58.83 -8.81 -2.80
C GLY A 32 60.13 -8.00 -2.90
N GLU A 33 60.82 -8.05 -4.04
CA GLU A 33 62.16 -7.49 -4.22
C GLU A 33 62.15 -6.26 -5.14
N ASN A 34 61.23 -6.20 -6.10
CA ASN A 34 61.14 -5.13 -7.08
C ASN A 34 59.79 -4.39 -6.95
N GLU A 35 59.86 -3.13 -6.53
CA GLU A 35 58.67 -2.26 -6.36
C GLU A 35 57.89 -2.10 -7.67
N LYS A 36 58.57 -2.11 -8.82
CA LYS A 36 57.89 -1.97 -10.11
C LYS A 36 57.09 -3.22 -10.48
N HIS A 37 57.58 -4.41 -10.11
CA HIS A 37 56.84 -5.67 -10.29
C HIS A 37 55.62 -5.73 -9.39
N LYS A 38 55.73 -5.15 -8.19
CA LYS A 38 54.60 -4.98 -7.29
C LYS A 38 53.52 -4.09 -7.91
N VAL A 39 53.89 -2.89 -8.39
CA VAL A 39 52.93 -1.97 -9.05
C VAL A 39 52.29 -2.60 -10.29
N PHE A 40 53.06 -3.31 -11.13
CA PHE A 40 52.53 -4.01 -12.29
C PHE A 40 51.50 -5.07 -11.90
N TRP A 41 51.84 -5.93 -10.93
CA TRP A 41 50.96 -7.00 -10.46
C TRP A 41 49.70 -6.46 -9.76
N GLU A 42 49.84 -5.43 -8.91
CA GLU A 42 48.72 -4.77 -8.25
C GLU A 42 47.78 -4.11 -9.26
N THR A 43 48.32 -3.45 -10.29
CA THR A 43 47.50 -2.85 -11.36
C THR A 43 46.72 -3.90 -12.13
N LEU A 44 47.36 -5.03 -12.44
CA LEU A 44 46.72 -6.14 -13.14
C LEU A 44 45.65 -6.82 -12.27
N GLN A 45 45.90 -7.04 -10.98
CA GLN A 45 44.90 -7.56 -10.04
C GLN A 45 43.72 -6.61 -9.86
N LYS A 46 43.98 -5.31 -9.72
CA LYS A 46 42.95 -4.28 -9.59
C LYS A 46 42.00 -4.28 -10.80
N ARG A 47 42.54 -4.43 -12.02
CA ARG A 47 41.72 -4.54 -13.23
C ARG A 47 40.87 -5.82 -13.27
N VAL A 48 41.38 -6.93 -12.74
CA VAL A 48 40.60 -8.18 -12.57
C VAL A 48 39.46 -7.96 -11.58
N GLU A 49 39.72 -7.31 -10.44
CA GLU A 49 38.72 -7.00 -9.40
C GLU A 49 37.64 -6.04 -9.91
N GLN A 50 38.02 -5.08 -10.76
CA GLN A 50 37.10 -4.14 -11.41
C GLN A 50 36.32 -4.76 -12.58
N GLY A 51 36.62 -6.01 -12.96
CA GLY A 51 35.98 -6.69 -14.09
C GLY A 51 36.39 -6.14 -15.47
N GLU A 52 37.48 -5.38 -15.55
CA GLU A 52 37.97 -4.76 -16.78
C GLU A 52 38.75 -5.74 -17.68
N THR A 53 39.24 -6.84 -17.11
CA THR A 53 40.02 -7.86 -17.83
C THR A 53 39.19 -9.09 -18.16
N VAL A 54 39.35 -9.63 -19.38
CA VAL A 54 38.69 -10.88 -19.80
C VAL A 54 39.55 -12.12 -19.48
N VAL A 55 40.72 -11.92 -18.86
CA VAL A 55 41.74 -12.95 -18.62
C VAL A 55 41.94 -13.15 -17.11
N ARG A 56 42.21 -14.39 -16.69
CA ARG A 56 42.60 -14.73 -15.32
C ARG A 56 44.11 -14.89 -15.22
N TYR A 57 44.72 -14.21 -14.26
CA TYR A 57 46.16 -14.27 -14.04
C TYR A 57 46.53 -15.09 -12.81
N GLU A 58 47.63 -15.85 -12.90
CA GLU A 58 48.21 -16.61 -11.80
C GLU A 58 49.73 -16.49 -11.84
N ARG A 59 50.34 -16.07 -10.73
CA ARG A 59 51.80 -16.00 -10.61
C ARG A 59 52.37 -17.37 -10.27
N CYS A 60 53.42 -17.79 -10.97
CA CYS A 60 54.12 -19.04 -10.74
C CYS A 60 55.63 -18.85 -10.85
N THR A 61 56.38 -19.80 -10.32
CA THR A 61 57.83 -19.96 -10.56
C THR A 61 58.06 -21.09 -11.56
N PRO A 62 59.25 -21.17 -12.21
CA PRO A 62 59.56 -22.26 -13.12
C PRO A 62 59.37 -23.65 -12.48
N ASP A 63 59.73 -23.81 -11.20
CA ASP A 63 59.64 -25.09 -10.47
C ASP A 63 58.21 -25.47 -10.04
N THR A 64 57.33 -24.47 -9.88
CA THR A 64 55.95 -24.70 -9.41
C THR A 64 54.96 -24.92 -10.56
N ILE A 65 55.40 -24.74 -11.81
CA ILE A 65 54.57 -25.02 -12.98
C ILE A 65 54.48 -26.53 -13.21
N ASN A 66 53.37 -27.11 -12.72
CA ASN A 66 53.03 -28.50 -12.97
C ASN A 66 51.93 -28.60 -14.03
N PHE A 67 52.32 -28.99 -15.23
CA PHE A 67 51.41 -29.38 -16.28
C PHE A 67 50.87 -30.79 -15.99
N PRO A 68 49.54 -31.01 -15.88
CA PRO A 68 49.00 -32.35 -15.70
C PRO A 68 49.58 -33.30 -16.77
N PRO A 69 49.85 -34.59 -16.53
CA PRO A 69 50.33 -35.46 -17.60
C PRO A 69 49.31 -35.50 -18.74
N ARG A 70 49.79 -35.37 -19.99
CA ARG A 70 48.97 -35.68 -21.16
C ARG A 70 48.99 -37.19 -21.26
N LYS A 71 47.84 -37.84 -21.07
CA LYS A 71 47.69 -39.23 -21.51
C LYS A 71 47.73 -39.17 -23.03
N ASP A 72 48.90 -39.42 -23.61
CA ASP A 72 48.94 -39.87 -24.98
C ASP A 72 48.09 -41.11 -24.99
N LYS A 73 46.94 -41.03 -25.66
CA LYS A 73 46.23 -42.26 -25.98
C LYS A 73 47.24 -42.99 -26.86
N PRO A 74 47.83 -44.13 -26.43
CA PRO A 74 48.48 -44.97 -27.39
C PRO A 74 47.43 -45.16 -28.48
N GLN A 75 47.85 -44.96 -29.72
CA GLN A 75 47.13 -45.36 -30.91
C GLN A 75 46.25 -46.55 -30.53
N ARG A 76 44.93 -46.30 -30.47
CA ARG A 76 43.92 -47.13 -29.80
C ARG A 76 44.33 -48.59 -29.96
N GLN A 77 44.56 -49.28 -28.84
CA GLN A 77 45.07 -50.66 -28.79
C GLN A 77 44.54 -51.46 -29.98
N LEU A 78 45.49 -51.99 -30.77
CA LEU A 78 45.26 -52.89 -31.90
C LEU A 78 44.08 -53.83 -31.61
N GLY A 79 43.01 -53.71 -32.40
CA GLY A 79 41.93 -54.71 -32.47
C GLY A 79 40.50 -54.19 -32.36
N ILE A 80 40.27 -52.95 -31.90
CA ILE A 80 38.92 -52.35 -31.86
C ILE A 80 38.88 -51.22 -32.88
N THR A 81 38.26 -51.47 -34.03
CA THR A 81 37.87 -50.43 -34.99
C THR A 81 37.00 -49.40 -34.27
N GLU A 82 37.16 -48.12 -34.63
CA GLU A 82 36.47 -47.00 -33.97
C GLU A 82 34.95 -47.20 -33.87
N GLU A 83 34.39 -47.97 -34.80
CA GLU A 83 32.99 -48.36 -34.92
C GLU A 83 32.42 -49.14 -33.71
N ASP A 84 33.25 -49.81 -32.89
CA ASP A 84 32.81 -50.67 -31.78
C ASP A 84 33.03 -50.06 -30.37
N TYR A 85 33.61 -48.86 -30.28
CA TYR A 85 33.93 -48.26 -28.97
C TYR A 85 32.72 -47.59 -28.33
N ILE A 86 32.17 -48.20 -27.27
CA ILE A 86 31.13 -47.60 -26.43
C ILE A 86 31.78 -46.92 -25.21
N PRO A 87 31.76 -45.57 -25.10
CA PRO A 87 32.28 -44.87 -23.94
C PRO A 87 31.58 -45.30 -22.64
N PRO A 88 32.30 -45.45 -21.52
CA PRO A 88 31.70 -45.81 -20.23
C PRO A 88 30.85 -44.68 -19.61
N GLY A 89 30.87 -43.48 -20.19
CA GLY A 89 30.04 -42.33 -19.80
C GLY A 89 30.14 -41.22 -20.85
N ILE A 90 29.31 -40.18 -20.74
CA ILE A 90 29.17 -39.08 -21.71
C ILE A 90 30.26 -38.03 -21.49
N MET A 91 30.30 -37.36 -20.33
CA MET A 91 31.24 -36.26 -20.06
C MET A 91 32.06 -36.48 -18.80
N LYS A 92 33.40 -36.28 -18.87
CA LYS A 92 34.27 -36.43 -17.70
C LYS A 92 34.16 -35.21 -16.79
N LEU A 93 33.96 -35.42 -15.49
CA LEU A 93 33.74 -34.36 -14.49
C LEU A 93 34.90 -33.36 -14.42
N ASN A 94 36.15 -33.86 -14.36
CA ASN A 94 37.33 -33.02 -14.18
C ASN A 94 37.86 -32.36 -15.45
N TRP A 95 37.25 -32.60 -16.62
CA TRP A 95 37.78 -32.11 -17.90
C TRP A 95 37.67 -30.58 -18.02
N PRO A 96 36.53 -29.93 -17.75
CA PRO A 96 36.42 -28.47 -17.82
C PRO A 96 37.37 -27.78 -16.84
N THR A 97 37.40 -28.23 -15.58
CA THR A 97 38.28 -27.69 -14.53
C THR A 97 39.75 -27.80 -14.91
N LYS A 98 40.17 -28.91 -15.54
CA LYS A 98 41.54 -29.06 -16.03
C LYS A 98 41.92 -27.99 -17.07
N HIS A 99 41.03 -27.72 -18.03
CA HIS A 99 41.32 -26.80 -19.14
C HIS A 99 41.11 -25.32 -18.78
N ALA A 100 40.29 -25.00 -17.78
CA ALA A 100 40.11 -23.62 -17.32
C ALA A 100 41.07 -23.21 -16.20
N LEU A 101 41.47 -24.13 -15.30
CA LEU A 101 42.22 -23.79 -14.08
C LEU A 101 43.63 -24.37 -14.00
N LYS A 102 43.95 -25.44 -14.74
CA LYS A 102 45.26 -26.11 -14.62
C LYS A 102 46.16 -25.91 -15.83
N ILE A 103 45.60 -25.78 -17.02
CA ILE A 103 46.36 -25.59 -18.26
C ILE A 103 46.31 -24.11 -18.65
N PRO A 104 47.44 -23.37 -18.59
CA PRO A 104 47.48 -22.01 -19.10
C PRO A 104 47.34 -21.98 -20.62
N ALA A 105 46.56 -21.02 -21.13
CA ALA A 105 46.49 -20.72 -22.56
C ALA A 105 47.75 -19.96 -23.02
N VAL A 106 48.22 -19.03 -22.18
CA VAL A 106 49.44 -18.25 -22.38
C VAL A 106 50.32 -18.32 -21.14
N LEU A 107 51.62 -18.50 -21.37
CA LEU A 107 52.66 -18.42 -20.36
C LEU A 107 53.54 -17.20 -20.65
N VAL A 108 53.56 -16.26 -19.71
CA VAL A 108 54.29 -15.00 -19.81
C VAL A 108 55.53 -15.08 -18.92
N VAL A 109 56.69 -14.76 -19.47
CA VAL A 109 57.98 -14.77 -18.78
C VAL A 109 58.56 -13.36 -18.79
N PHE A 110 58.73 -12.78 -17.61
CA PHE A 110 59.41 -11.50 -17.39
C PHE A 110 60.92 -11.74 -17.28
N ILE A 111 61.69 -10.97 -18.05
CA ILE A 111 63.14 -11.13 -18.20
C ILE A 111 63.78 -9.74 -18.08
N GLN A 112 64.69 -9.60 -17.13
CA GLN A 112 65.47 -8.39 -16.93
C GLN A 112 66.68 -8.38 -17.87
N LEU A 113 66.53 -7.78 -19.05
CA LEU A 113 67.55 -7.75 -20.10
C LEU A 113 67.47 -6.45 -20.92
N GLU A 114 68.53 -5.65 -20.87
CA GLU A 114 68.61 -4.37 -21.60
C GLU A 114 69.12 -4.54 -23.04
N TRP A 115 68.61 -3.72 -23.96
CA TRP A 115 69.01 -3.74 -25.38
C TRP A 115 70.49 -3.45 -25.63
N GLU A 116 71.19 -2.79 -24.71
CA GLU A 116 72.62 -2.45 -24.81
C GLU A 116 73.48 -3.25 -23.82
N ALA A 117 72.96 -4.35 -23.27
CA ALA A 117 73.71 -5.21 -22.35
C ALA A 117 75.00 -5.75 -23.01
N GLU A 118 76.12 -5.70 -22.26
CA GLU A 118 77.42 -6.26 -22.67
C GLU A 118 77.38 -7.80 -22.66
N ASP A 119 76.59 -8.38 -21.74
CA ASP A 119 76.35 -9.81 -21.53
C ASP A 119 75.12 -10.36 -22.29
N TRP A 120 74.78 -9.73 -23.42
CA TRP A 120 73.57 -10.07 -24.18
C TRP A 120 73.54 -11.54 -24.64
N GLU A 121 74.65 -12.06 -25.18
CA GLU A 121 74.72 -13.41 -25.73
C GLU A 121 74.54 -14.48 -24.64
N ASP A 122 75.14 -14.27 -23.47
CA ASP A 122 75.03 -15.18 -22.32
C ASP A 122 73.59 -15.24 -21.79
N LYS A 123 72.95 -14.07 -21.61
CA LYS A 123 71.56 -13.99 -21.17
C LYS A 123 70.57 -14.49 -22.21
N GLU A 124 70.85 -14.29 -23.50
CA GLU A 124 70.06 -14.87 -24.60
C GLU A 124 70.10 -16.41 -24.52
N GLN A 125 71.27 -17.00 -24.25
CA GLN A 125 71.43 -18.44 -24.09
C GLN A 125 70.76 -18.98 -22.82
N GLU A 126 70.83 -18.26 -21.69
CA GLU A 126 70.11 -18.60 -20.46
C GLU A 126 68.59 -18.61 -20.67
N CYS A 127 68.06 -17.59 -21.35
CA CYS A 127 66.65 -17.51 -21.70
C CYS A 127 66.23 -18.66 -22.61
N ALA A 128 67.05 -19.01 -23.61
CA ALA A 128 66.79 -20.14 -24.49
C ALA A 128 66.70 -21.47 -23.71
N GLN A 129 67.58 -21.70 -22.73
CA GLN A 129 67.53 -22.87 -21.84
C GLN A 129 66.26 -22.88 -20.98
N LEU A 130 65.88 -21.72 -20.42
CA LEU A 130 64.65 -21.58 -19.64
C LEU A 130 63.40 -21.90 -20.48
N PHE A 131 63.27 -21.32 -21.68
CA PHE A 131 62.16 -21.63 -22.58
C PHE A 131 62.13 -23.11 -23.00
N GLU A 132 63.28 -23.74 -23.18
CA GLU A 132 63.35 -25.16 -23.51
C GLU A 132 62.90 -26.05 -22.36
N SER A 133 63.29 -25.72 -21.12
CA SER A 133 62.80 -26.41 -19.92
C SER A 133 61.26 -26.32 -19.82
N LEU A 134 60.68 -25.14 -20.07
CA LEU A 134 59.24 -24.92 -20.05
C LEU A 134 58.52 -25.63 -21.19
N ARG A 135 59.12 -25.73 -22.38
CA ARG A 135 58.58 -26.54 -23.50
C ARG A 135 58.56 -28.02 -23.16
N SER A 136 59.62 -28.54 -22.55
CA SER A 136 59.69 -29.94 -22.14
C SER A 136 58.60 -30.27 -21.12
N ALA A 137 58.40 -29.40 -20.12
CA ALA A 137 57.34 -29.53 -19.12
C ALA A 137 55.91 -29.47 -19.72
N ARG A 138 55.72 -28.72 -20.81
CA ARG A 138 54.42 -28.53 -21.49
C ARG A 138 53.87 -29.83 -22.11
N ASN A 139 54.67 -30.86 -22.35
CA ASN A 139 54.24 -32.18 -22.86
C ASN A 139 53.31 -32.09 -24.10
N ASN A 140 53.79 -31.46 -25.19
CA ASN A 140 53.10 -31.30 -26.47
C ASN A 140 51.77 -30.51 -26.46
N ARG A 141 51.48 -29.72 -25.42
CA ARG A 141 50.31 -28.81 -25.43
C ARG A 141 50.53 -27.56 -26.29
N SER A 142 49.46 -26.90 -26.73
CA SER A 142 49.52 -25.65 -27.52
C SER A 142 49.64 -24.38 -26.69
N THR A 143 49.98 -24.44 -25.39
CA THR A 143 50.19 -23.23 -24.57
C THR A 143 51.17 -22.29 -25.28
N ARG A 144 50.79 -21.02 -25.44
CA ARG A 144 51.61 -20.00 -26.10
C ARG A 144 52.62 -19.44 -25.12
N PHE A 145 53.82 -19.11 -25.61
CA PHE A 145 54.86 -18.47 -24.82
C PHE A 145 54.97 -16.99 -25.21
N VAL A 146 55.16 -16.14 -24.20
CA VAL A 146 55.42 -14.71 -24.37
C VAL A 146 56.61 -14.33 -23.48
N ALA A 147 57.60 -13.67 -24.07
CA ALA A 147 58.71 -13.05 -23.36
C ALA A 147 58.47 -11.55 -23.23
N ILE A 148 58.73 -10.99 -22.06
CA ILE A 148 58.68 -9.56 -21.79
C ILE A 148 60.05 -9.13 -21.30
N LEU A 149 60.71 -8.29 -22.08
CA LEU A 149 62.01 -7.71 -21.74
C LEU A 149 61.80 -6.40 -20.98
N GLU A 150 62.30 -6.34 -19.75
CA GLU A 150 62.27 -5.13 -18.93
C GLU A 150 63.39 -4.18 -19.36
N GLN A 151 63.02 -2.95 -19.72
CA GLN A 151 63.96 -1.91 -20.13
C GLN A 151 64.00 -0.78 -19.08
N SER A 152 65.20 -0.45 -18.58
CA SER A 152 65.41 0.69 -17.68
C SER A 152 65.46 2.03 -18.43
N LYS A 153 65.98 2.02 -19.67
CA LYS A 153 66.06 3.18 -20.56
C LYS A 153 64.89 3.16 -21.57
N PRO A 154 64.31 4.31 -21.93
CA PRO A 154 63.27 4.38 -22.97
C PRO A 154 63.85 3.99 -24.33
N GLN A 155 63.07 3.30 -25.17
CA GLN A 155 63.52 2.79 -26.48
C GLN A 155 64.03 3.86 -27.44
N THR A 156 63.56 5.10 -27.29
CA THR A 156 64.01 6.26 -28.07
C THR A 156 65.49 6.60 -27.87
N SER A 157 66.14 6.03 -26.84
CA SER A 157 67.57 6.24 -26.57
C SER A 157 68.51 5.24 -27.28
N VAL A 158 67.97 4.17 -27.88
CA VAL A 158 68.75 3.08 -28.49
C VAL A 158 68.52 3.07 -30.02
N PRO A 159 69.54 2.83 -30.85
CA PRO A 159 69.37 2.72 -32.31
C PRO A 159 68.38 1.62 -32.70
N GLU A 160 67.41 1.94 -33.56
CA GLU A 160 66.34 1.03 -34.00
C GLU A 160 66.86 -0.25 -34.69
N GLU A 161 67.99 -0.15 -35.41
CA GLU A 161 68.67 -1.29 -36.02
C GLU A 161 69.13 -2.32 -34.97
N THR A 162 69.64 -1.85 -33.82
CA THR A 162 70.12 -2.70 -32.73
C THR A 162 68.96 -3.44 -32.09
N ILE A 163 67.86 -2.74 -31.80
CA ILE A 163 66.63 -3.32 -31.26
C ILE A 163 66.09 -4.38 -32.21
N THR A 164 66.00 -4.07 -33.50
CA THR A 164 65.44 -4.99 -34.50
C THR A 164 66.30 -6.24 -34.66
N ARG A 165 67.64 -6.09 -34.72
CA ARG A 165 68.58 -7.22 -34.83
C ARG A 165 68.52 -8.11 -33.59
N ARG A 166 68.66 -7.53 -32.39
CA ARG A 166 68.65 -8.29 -31.11
C ARG A 166 67.29 -8.92 -30.83
N ALA A 167 66.18 -8.27 -31.19
CA ALA A 167 64.85 -8.87 -31.09
C ALA A 167 64.69 -10.08 -32.02
N HIS A 168 65.31 -10.06 -33.20
CA HIS A 168 65.27 -11.18 -34.14
C HIS A 168 66.12 -12.37 -33.68
N THR A 169 67.35 -12.12 -33.18
CA THR A 169 68.20 -13.19 -32.63
C THR A 169 67.51 -13.84 -31.43
N PHE A 170 67.03 -13.02 -30.48
CA PHE A 170 66.35 -13.51 -29.29
C PHE A 170 65.12 -14.36 -29.61
N ARG A 171 64.25 -13.92 -30.53
CA ARG A 171 63.07 -14.70 -30.95
C ARG A 171 63.46 -16.04 -31.57
N THR A 172 64.57 -16.08 -32.30
CA THR A 172 65.06 -17.29 -32.96
C THR A 172 65.68 -18.24 -31.95
N ALA A 173 66.55 -17.75 -31.06
CA ALA A 173 67.17 -18.53 -29.99
C ALA A 173 66.13 -19.10 -29.02
N CYS A 174 65.12 -18.30 -28.67
CA CYS A 174 64.04 -18.71 -27.79
C CYS A 174 62.85 -19.37 -28.53
N ASP A 175 62.95 -19.79 -29.80
CA ASP A 175 61.86 -20.39 -30.62
C ASP A 175 60.46 -19.79 -30.34
N LEU A 176 60.37 -18.46 -30.47
CA LEU A 176 59.12 -17.71 -30.29
C LEU A 176 58.42 -17.56 -31.64
N ARG A 177 57.44 -18.44 -31.88
CA ARG A 177 56.78 -18.63 -33.19
C ARG A 177 56.06 -17.41 -33.77
N HIS A 178 55.67 -16.43 -32.94
CA HIS A 178 54.91 -15.26 -33.38
C HIS A 178 55.66 -13.96 -33.11
N ARG A 179 55.52 -12.99 -34.03
CA ARG A 179 56.09 -11.64 -33.84
C ARG A 179 55.56 -10.96 -32.56
N SER A 180 54.33 -11.30 -32.17
CA SER A 180 53.65 -10.88 -30.94
C SER A 180 54.00 -11.73 -29.70
N SER A 181 55.08 -12.51 -29.72
CA SER A 181 55.55 -13.28 -28.55
C SER A 181 56.72 -12.63 -27.81
N LEU A 182 57.23 -11.48 -28.28
CA LEU A 182 58.27 -10.70 -27.60
C LEU A 182 57.77 -9.28 -27.42
N PHE A 183 57.67 -8.83 -26.17
CA PHE A 183 57.34 -7.46 -25.79
C PHE A 183 58.46 -6.84 -24.99
N THR A 184 58.43 -5.52 -24.96
CA THR A 184 59.32 -4.69 -24.18
C THR A 184 58.46 -3.87 -23.23
N LEU A 185 58.90 -3.81 -21.99
CA LEU A 185 58.25 -3.02 -20.97
C LEU A 185 59.22 -1.92 -20.55
N ASP A 186 58.94 -0.71 -21.02
CA ASP A 186 59.69 0.49 -20.65
C ASP A 186 59.19 0.93 -19.25
N MET A 187 60.11 1.11 -18.29
CA MET A 187 59.78 1.18 -16.86
C MET A 187 59.84 2.57 -16.17
N PRO A 188 59.37 3.70 -16.75
CA PRO A 188 59.03 4.86 -15.94
C PRO A 188 57.70 4.62 -15.20
N GLN A 189 57.69 4.77 -13.86
CA GLN A 189 56.58 4.39 -12.95
C GLN A 189 55.18 4.88 -13.39
N GLY A 190 55.08 6.01 -14.10
CA GLY A 190 53.80 6.60 -14.54
C GLY A 190 53.12 5.94 -15.75
N GLN A 191 53.80 5.08 -16.53
CA GLN A 191 53.23 4.46 -17.75
C GLN A 191 52.81 2.99 -17.58
N ILE A 192 53.04 2.41 -16.40
CA ILE A 192 52.71 1.02 -16.09
C ILE A 192 51.22 0.70 -16.35
N PRO A 193 50.23 1.54 -15.96
CA PRO A 193 48.83 1.23 -16.20
C PRO A 193 48.46 1.10 -17.69
N THR A 194 48.97 1.99 -18.53
CA THR A 194 48.74 1.94 -19.99
C THR A 194 49.42 0.76 -20.64
N ALA A 195 50.60 0.35 -20.14
CA ALA A 195 51.29 -0.84 -20.63
C ALA A 195 50.54 -2.13 -20.25
N VAL A 196 50.01 -2.22 -19.03
CA VAL A 196 49.19 -3.35 -18.55
C VAL A 196 47.95 -3.52 -19.43
N GLU A 197 47.26 -2.43 -19.78
CA GLU A 197 46.09 -2.47 -20.66
C GLU A 197 46.40 -3.03 -22.06
N LYS A 198 47.51 -2.57 -22.67
CA LYS A 198 47.95 -3.08 -23.97
C LYS A 198 48.33 -4.56 -23.90
N LEU A 199 49.06 -4.96 -22.86
CA LEU A 199 49.49 -6.35 -22.66
C LEU A 199 48.29 -7.29 -22.42
N ASP A 200 47.30 -6.86 -21.65
CA ASP A 200 46.07 -7.62 -21.38
C ASP A 200 45.33 -7.98 -22.68
N ALA A 201 45.15 -6.99 -23.59
CA ALA A 201 44.54 -7.22 -24.89
C ALA A 201 45.32 -8.24 -25.74
N ILE A 202 46.65 -8.19 -25.69
CA ILE A 202 47.51 -9.10 -26.45
C ILE A 202 47.49 -10.51 -25.87
N PHE A 203 47.56 -10.65 -24.55
CA PHE A 203 47.46 -11.95 -23.90
C PHE A 203 46.10 -12.60 -24.19
N PHE A 204 45.04 -11.80 -24.24
CA PHE A 204 43.73 -12.28 -24.65
C PHE A 204 43.72 -12.79 -26.10
N ASP A 205 44.27 -12.04 -27.07
CA ASP A 205 44.37 -12.50 -28.47
C ASP A 205 45.16 -13.82 -28.60
N LEU A 206 46.31 -13.93 -27.92
CA LEU A 206 47.10 -15.16 -27.91
C LEU A 206 46.34 -16.33 -27.27
N ALA A 207 45.52 -16.08 -26.25
CA ALA A 207 44.64 -17.07 -25.66
C ALA A 207 43.52 -17.49 -26.63
N GLN A 208 42.94 -16.57 -27.40
CA GLN A 208 41.95 -16.89 -28.43
C GLN A 208 42.53 -17.79 -29.53
N GLN A 209 43.78 -17.55 -29.93
CA GLN A 209 44.50 -18.40 -30.87
C GLN A 209 44.76 -19.80 -30.29
N HIS A 210 45.15 -19.90 -29.01
CA HIS A 210 45.33 -21.18 -28.33
C HIS A 210 44.06 -22.04 -28.39
N TYR A 211 42.90 -21.47 -28.02
CA TYR A 211 41.65 -22.20 -28.06
C TYR A 211 41.15 -22.49 -29.48
N SER A 212 41.46 -21.63 -30.45
CA SER A 212 41.15 -21.93 -31.85
C SER A 212 41.89 -23.17 -32.37
N ASP A 213 43.14 -23.38 -31.95
CA ASP A 213 43.89 -24.60 -32.28
C ASP A 213 43.34 -25.83 -31.56
N GLU A 214 42.94 -25.70 -30.30
CA GLU A 214 42.30 -26.79 -29.55
C GLU A 214 40.93 -27.17 -30.13
N ILE A 215 40.14 -26.19 -30.60
CA ILE A 215 38.87 -26.42 -31.29
C ILE A 215 39.12 -27.26 -32.54
N LYS A 216 40.05 -26.86 -33.41
CA LYS A 216 40.39 -27.60 -34.64
C LYS A 216 40.82 -29.03 -34.34
N ARG A 217 41.56 -29.26 -33.26
CA ARG A 217 41.97 -30.61 -32.84
C ARG A 217 40.79 -31.48 -32.41
N VAL A 218 39.85 -30.91 -31.68
CA VAL A 218 38.63 -31.64 -31.26
C VAL A 218 37.72 -31.90 -32.46
N GLU A 219 37.62 -30.96 -33.38
CA GLU A 219 36.86 -31.13 -34.64
C GLU A 219 37.45 -32.23 -35.50
N ALA A 220 38.78 -32.30 -35.66
CA ALA A 220 39.42 -33.39 -36.36
C ALA A 220 39.10 -34.77 -35.76
N HIS A 221 38.93 -34.88 -34.44
CA HIS A 221 38.45 -36.11 -33.80
C HIS A 221 36.96 -36.36 -33.98
N MET A 222 36.17 -35.32 -34.15
CA MET A 222 34.73 -35.41 -34.42
C MET A 222 34.46 -35.86 -35.85
N ASP A 223 35.29 -35.45 -36.82
CA ASP A 223 35.17 -35.82 -38.24
C ASP A 223 35.47 -37.30 -38.49
N ILE A 224 36.27 -37.91 -37.62
CA ILE A 224 36.56 -39.36 -37.67
C ILE A 224 35.40 -40.19 -37.06
N ALA A 225 34.61 -39.60 -36.16
CA ALA A 225 33.55 -40.31 -35.44
C ALA A 225 32.28 -40.48 -36.31
N ASN A 226 31.56 -41.60 -36.14
CA ASN A 226 30.36 -41.88 -36.92
C ASN A 226 29.12 -41.21 -36.32
N GLN A 227 28.53 -40.28 -37.08
CA GLN A 227 27.38 -39.49 -36.67
C GLN A 227 26.11 -40.31 -36.36
N ALA A 228 25.94 -41.47 -36.98
CA ALA A 228 24.73 -42.28 -36.86
C ALA A 228 24.73 -43.21 -35.64
N THR A 229 25.90 -43.61 -35.15
CA THR A 229 26.04 -44.63 -34.11
C THR A 229 26.65 -44.07 -32.83
N GLU A 230 27.62 -43.14 -32.92
CA GLU A 230 28.43 -42.68 -31.80
C GLU A 230 27.88 -41.41 -31.11
N HIS A 231 26.57 -41.36 -30.85
CA HIS A 231 25.90 -40.17 -30.31
C HIS A 231 26.57 -39.63 -29.02
N MET A 232 27.02 -40.49 -28.10
CA MET A 232 27.67 -40.07 -26.84
C MET A 232 29.03 -39.38 -27.06
N LEU A 233 29.78 -39.79 -28.10
CA LEU A 233 31.03 -39.14 -28.46
C LEU A 233 30.77 -37.78 -29.10
N PHE A 234 29.75 -37.67 -29.96
CA PHE A 234 29.34 -36.40 -30.54
C PHE A 234 28.94 -35.38 -29.47
N VAL A 235 28.12 -35.78 -28.48
CA VAL A 235 27.78 -34.90 -27.34
C VAL A 235 29.05 -34.42 -26.63
N ARG A 236 30.00 -35.31 -26.38
CA ARG A 236 31.28 -34.97 -25.75
C ARG A 236 32.11 -34.00 -26.59
N TYR A 237 32.28 -34.25 -27.88
CA TYR A 237 33.09 -33.39 -28.75
C TYR A 237 32.46 -32.02 -28.92
N LEU A 238 31.16 -31.95 -29.18
CA LEU A 238 30.42 -30.70 -29.30
C LEU A 238 30.47 -29.89 -28.00
N PHE A 239 30.33 -30.53 -26.84
CA PHE A 239 30.52 -29.85 -25.55
C PHE A 239 31.93 -29.26 -25.41
N LYS A 240 32.98 -30.02 -25.74
CA LYS A 240 34.36 -29.53 -25.66
C LYS A 240 34.60 -28.33 -26.58
N VAL A 241 34.11 -28.39 -27.81
CA VAL A 241 34.21 -27.26 -28.75
C VAL A 241 33.44 -26.06 -28.22
N GLY A 242 32.20 -26.26 -27.74
CA GLY A 242 31.42 -25.19 -27.11
C GLY A 242 32.13 -24.55 -25.91
N PHE A 243 32.74 -25.36 -25.05
CA PHE A 243 33.47 -24.88 -23.87
C PHE A 243 34.74 -24.10 -24.24
N PHE A 244 35.48 -24.54 -25.27
CA PHE A 244 36.60 -23.76 -25.79
C PHE A 244 36.14 -22.48 -26.49
N SER A 245 34.99 -22.48 -27.16
CA SER A 245 34.39 -21.25 -27.70
C SER A 245 33.98 -20.27 -26.61
N GLU A 246 33.50 -20.74 -25.44
CA GLU A 246 33.29 -19.90 -24.25
C GLU A 246 34.60 -19.25 -23.78
N LEU A 247 35.67 -20.04 -23.62
CA LEU A 247 36.99 -19.54 -23.19
C LEU A 247 37.65 -18.60 -24.21
N LYS A 248 37.27 -18.71 -25.49
CA LYS A 248 37.66 -17.78 -26.56
C LYS A 248 36.86 -16.46 -26.53
N GLY A 249 35.72 -16.41 -25.84
CA GLY A 249 34.77 -15.29 -25.89
C GLY A 249 33.79 -15.33 -27.06
N ALA A 250 33.77 -16.42 -27.84
CA ALA A 250 32.85 -16.62 -28.96
C ALA A 250 31.52 -17.25 -28.51
N HIS A 251 30.73 -16.49 -27.74
CA HIS A 251 29.52 -16.99 -27.08
C HIS A 251 28.45 -17.51 -28.05
N ARG A 252 28.26 -16.88 -29.22
CA ARG A 252 27.30 -17.35 -30.24
C ARG A 252 27.64 -18.72 -30.81
N ASP A 253 28.93 -18.95 -31.08
CA ASP A 253 29.39 -20.26 -31.55
C ASP A 253 29.18 -21.32 -30.48
N ALA A 254 29.47 -20.99 -29.21
CA ALA A 254 29.24 -21.90 -28.09
C ALA A 254 27.77 -22.32 -27.98
N ILE A 255 26.84 -21.37 -28.08
CA ILE A 255 25.38 -21.63 -28.07
C ILE A 255 25.00 -22.63 -29.17
N SER A 256 25.46 -22.40 -30.41
CA SER A 256 25.18 -23.30 -31.53
C SER A 256 25.71 -24.72 -31.29
N ARG A 257 26.92 -24.86 -30.75
CA ARG A 257 27.51 -26.17 -30.43
C ARG A 257 26.76 -26.88 -29.31
N TYR A 258 26.32 -26.16 -28.27
CA TYR A 258 25.51 -26.75 -27.20
C TYR A 258 24.13 -27.17 -27.67
N HIS A 259 23.48 -26.40 -28.53
CA HIS A 259 22.22 -26.78 -29.15
C HIS A 259 22.35 -28.10 -29.92
N ARG A 260 23.37 -28.21 -30.79
CA ARG A 260 23.65 -29.45 -31.52
C ARG A 260 23.99 -30.61 -30.58
N ALA A 261 24.68 -30.35 -29.47
CA ALA A 261 24.95 -31.38 -28.46
C ALA A 261 23.65 -31.90 -27.81
N LEU A 262 22.66 -31.04 -27.55
CA LEU A 262 21.34 -31.44 -27.03
C LEU A 262 20.57 -32.32 -28.03
N GLU A 263 20.66 -32.02 -29.33
CA GLU A 263 20.04 -32.85 -30.38
C GLU A 263 20.62 -34.27 -30.43
N PHE A 264 21.95 -34.42 -30.31
CA PHE A 264 22.57 -35.73 -30.21
C PHE A 264 22.27 -36.43 -28.89
N LEU A 265 22.18 -35.67 -27.80
CA LEU A 265 21.83 -36.22 -26.49
C LEU A 265 20.40 -36.79 -26.48
N ALA A 266 19.47 -36.17 -27.22
CA ALA A 266 18.11 -36.68 -27.38
C ALA A 266 18.05 -38.04 -28.08
N LYS A 267 19.05 -38.36 -28.92
CA LYS A 267 19.20 -39.65 -29.62
C LYS A 267 19.89 -40.72 -28.76
N VAL A 268 20.43 -40.36 -27.58
CA VAL A 268 20.98 -41.34 -26.63
C VAL A 268 19.83 -42.05 -25.92
N GLY A 269 19.82 -43.38 -25.94
CA GLY A 269 18.76 -44.19 -25.34
C GLY A 269 18.52 -43.88 -23.86
N PHE A 270 17.28 -43.51 -23.52
CA PHE A 270 16.87 -43.17 -22.16
C PHE A 270 16.56 -44.44 -21.35
N THR A 271 17.59 -45.04 -20.78
CA THR A 271 17.53 -46.25 -19.94
C THR A 271 17.67 -45.90 -18.45
N SER A 272 17.17 -46.73 -17.54
CA SER A 272 17.26 -46.47 -16.08
C SER A 272 18.71 -46.23 -15.61
N ALA A 273 19.68 -46.99 -16.14
CA ALA A 273 21.09 -46.87 -15.81
C ALA A 273 21.71 -45.52 -16.23
N ARG A 274 21.23 -44.92 -17.33
CA ARG A 274 21.81 -43.69 -17.91
C ARG A 274 20.89 -42.47 -17.82
N ALA A 275 19.67 -42.61 -17.32
CA ALA A 275 18.71 -41.53 -17.29
C ALA A 275 19.20 -40.33 -16.47
N ARG A 276 19.82 -40.58 -15.30
CA ARG A 276 20.41 -39.52 -14.46
C ARG A 276 21.58 -38.82 -15.15
N GLU A 277 22.44 -39.58 -15.80
CA GLU A 277 23.56 -39.04 -16.59
C GLU A 277 23.04 -38.16 -17.73
N ILE A 278 22.07 -38.63 -18.53
CA ILE A 278 21.45 -37.86 -19.62
C ILE A 278 20.80 -36.58 -19.10
N LYS A 279 20.01 -36.65 -18.02
CA LYS A 279 19.36 -35.48 -17.40
C LYS A 279 20.38 -34.45 -16.91
N THR A 280 21.42 -34.91 -16.22
CA THR A 280 22.46 -34.02 -15.67
C THR A 280 23.27 -33.35 -16.77
N VAL A 281 23.67 -34.11 -17.80
CA VAL A 281 24.36 -33.57 -18.99
C VAL A 281 23.48 -32.56 -19.72
N ALA A 282 22.19 -32.85 -19.90
CA ALA A 282 21.24 -31.92 -20.52
C ALA A 282 21.11 -30.62 -19.71
N GLY A 283 21.01 -30.72 -18.38
CA GLY A 283 20.95 -29.57 -17.48
C GLY A 283 22.23 -28.71 -17.55
N VAL A 284 23.42 -29.34 -17.56
CA VAL A 284 24.70 -28.62 -17.72
C VAL A 284 24.77 -27.89 -19.06
N LEU A 285 24.39 -28.54 -20.16
CA LEU A 285 24.39 -27.94 -21.50
C LEU A 285 23.44 -26.73 -21.58
N VAL A 286 22.22 -26.86 -21.05
CA VAL A 286 21.24 -25.78 -21.07
C VAL A 286 21.66 -24.64 -20.15
N ALA A 287 22.16 -24.91 -18.95
CA ALA A 287 22.63 -23.88 -18.03
C ALA A 287 23.83 -23.10 -18.62
N ARG A 288 24.78 -23.79 -19.26
CA ARG A 288 25.89 -23.17 -20.02
C ARG A 288 25.37 -22.30 -21.17
N MET A 289 24.41 -22.80 -21.94
CA MET A 289 23.80 -22.06 -23.04
C MET A 289 23.06 -20.81 -22.55
N CYS A 290 22.28 -20.90 -21.46
CA CYS A 290 21.62 -19.76 -20.83
C CYS A 290 22.64 -18.72 -20.34
N ARG A 291 23.76 -19.14 -19.74
CA ARG A 291 24.86 -18.25 -19.36
C ARG A 291 25.42 -17.48 -20.56
N CYS A 292 25.68 -18.15 -21.68
CA CYS A 292 26.14 -17.50 -22.90
C CYS A 292 25.09 -16.52 -23.47
N LEU A 293 23.81 -16.90 -23.44
CA LEU A 293 22.72 -16.04 -23.92
C LEU A 293 22.59 -14.76 -23.07
N PHE A 294 22.79 -14.86 -21.75
CA PHE A 294 22.85 -13.69 -20.87
C PHE A 294 24.05 -12.80 -21.19
N GLN A 295 25.22 -13.37 -21.48
CA GLN A 295 26.42 -12.60 -21.89
C GLN A 295 26.23 -11.89 -23.24
N THR A 296 25.42 -12.43 -24.14
CA THR A 296 25.05 -11.78 -25.41
C THR A 296 23.82 -10.88 -25.31
N SER A 297 23.38 -10.55 -24.08
CA SER A 297 22.20 -9.71 -23.81
C SER A 297 20.88 -10.22 -24.42
N ALA A 298 20.70 -11.55 -24.47
CA ALA A 298 19.50 -12.22 -25.02
C ALA A 298 18.70 -13.00 -23.95
N PRO A 299 18.12 -12.34 -22.91
CA PRO A 299 17.43 -13.00 -21.81
C PRO A 299 16.18 -13.78 -22.23
N LEU A 300 15.43 -13.30 -23.21
CA LEU A 300 14.19 -13.96 -23.66
C LEU A 300 14.47 -15.31 -24.30
N GLU A 301 15.54 -15.40 -25.09
CA GLU A 301 16.01 -16.66 -25.66
C GLU A 301 16.48 -17.61 -24.55
N ALA A 302 17.22 -17.12 -23.55
CA ALA A 302 17.64 -17.93 -22.40
C ALA A 302 16.44 -18.53 -21.67
N ILE A 303 15.38 -17.74 -21.47
CA ILE A 303 14.13 -18.17 -20.84
C ILE A 303 13.40 -19.19 -21.70
N ALA A 304 13.32 -18.97 -23.03
CA ALA A 304 12.69 -19.90 -23.95
C ALA A 304 13.39 -21.27 -23.95
N GLN A 305 14.73 -21.26 -23.98
CA GLN A 305 15.56 -22.47 -23.92
C GLN A 305 15.38 -23.22 -22.60
N PHE A 306 15.44 -22.52 -21.46
CA PHE A 306 15.21 -23.13 -20.16
C PHE A 306 13.78 -23.69 -20.04
N SER A 307 12.78 -22.95 -20.51
CA SER A 307 11.38 -23.39 -20.50
C SER A 307 11.17 -24.64 -21.36
N ALA A 308 11.83 -24.73 -22.52
CA ALA A 308 11.83 -25.93 -23.36
C ALA A 308 12.46 -27.13 -22.65
N HIS A 309 13.61 -26.91 -22.01
CA HIS A 309 14.30 -27.94 -21.23
C HIS A 309 13.43 -28.49 -20.09
N VAL A 310 12.82 -27.62 -19.28
CA VAL A 310 11.94 -28.04 -18.19
C VAL A 310 10.72 -28.76 -18.75
N ARG A 311 10.07 -28.23 -19.79
CA ARG A 311 8.87 -28.86 -20.39
C ARG A 311 9.17 -30.28 -20.87
N ALA A 312 10.31 -30.50 -21.54
CA ALA A 312 10.72 -31.80 -22.05
C ALA A 312 11.03 -32.82 -20.94
N ASN A 313 11.50 -32.36 -19.78
CA ASN A 313 11.95 -33.26 -18.70
C ASN A 313 11.00 -33.32 -17.50
N ARG A 314 10.01 -32.42 -17.38
CA ARG A 314 9.11 -32.32 -16.21
C ARG A 314 8.42 -33.64 -15.88
N LEU A 315 7.97 -34.37 -16.91
CA LEU A 315 7.29 -35.66 -16.78
C LEU A 315 8.18 -36.87 -17.12
N ARG A 316 9.46 -36.64 -17.42
CA ARG A 316 10.39 -37.68 -17.90
C ARG A 316 11.05 -38.42 -16.74
N LEU A 317 10.26 -39.13 -15.96
CA LEU A 317 10.76 -39.98 -14.86
C LEU A 317 11.38 -41.26 -15.43
N ALA A 318 12.58 -41.63 -14.98
CA ALA A 318 13.19 -42.88 -15.43
C ALA A 318 12.51 -44.11 -14.79
N PRO A 319 12.43 -45.25 -15.47
CA PRO A 319 11.95 -46.49 -14.86
C PRO A 319 12.78 -46.83 -13.62
N GLY A 320 12.14 -46.95 -12.45
CA GLY A 320 12.79 -47.23 -11.17
C GLY A 320 13.39 -46.02 -10.44
N GLU A 321 13.27 -44.79 -10.97
CA GLU A 321 13.72 -43.57 -10.30
C GLU A 321 12.70 -43.09 -9.25
N HIS A 322 13.19 -42.74 -8.06
CA HIS A 322 12.34 -42.24 -6.99
C HIS A 322 11.80 -40.84 -7.30
N PRO A 323 10.48 -40.56 -7.15
CA PRO A 323 9.89 -39.26 -7.48
C PRO A 323 10.53 -38.08 -6.73
N ALA A 324 10.97 -38.26 -5.49
CA ALA A 324 11.67 -37.22 -4.73
C ALA A 324 13.00 -36.81 -5.39
N VAL A 325 13.76 -37.76 -5.94
CA VAL A 325 15.04 -37.49 -6.62
C VAL A 325 14.80 -36.69 -7.92
N HIS A 326 13.73 -37.01 -8.64
CA HIS A 326 13.35 -36.24 -9.83
C HIS A 326 12.88 -34.81 -9.47
N ALA A 327 12.10 -34.66 -8.40
CA ALA A 327 11.70 -33.34 -7.90
C ALA A 327 12.92 -32.51 -7.43
N ALA A 328 13.89 -33.14 -6.76
CA ALA A 328 15.16 -32.53 -6.37
C ALA A 328 15.93 -32.00 -7.61
N TRP A 329 16.07 -32.85 -8.63
CA TRP A 329 16.76 -32.47 -9.86
C TRP A 329 16.08 -31.28 -10.56
N ILE A 330 14.74 -31.26 -10.66
CA ILE A 330 14.01 -30.12 -11.23
C ILE A 330 14.20 -28.85 -10.37
N ALA A 331 14.10 -28.95 -9.05
CA ALA A 331 14.33 -27.83 -8.15
C ALA A 331 15.72 -27.22 -8.37
N GLN A 332 16.74 -28.07 -8.53
CA GLN A 332 18.10 -27.65 -8.83
C GLN A 332 18.23 -26.97 -10.20
N GLN A 333 17.53 -27.43 -11.24
CA GLN A 333 17.51 -26.75 -12.54
C GLN A 333 16.98 -25.31 -12.40
N TYR A 334 15.87 -25.13 -11.69
CA TYR A 334 15.29 -23.81 -11.43
C TYR A 334 16.22 -22.91 -10.61
N ALA A 335 16.83 -23.45 -9.54
CA ALA A 335 17.75 -22.69 -8.68
C ALA A 335 19.00 -22.24 -9.45
N THR A 336 19.56 -23.12 -10.28
CA THR A 336 20.74 -22.84 -11.12
C THR A 336 20.43 -21.78 -12.18
N PHE A 337 19.29 -21.90 -12.87
CA PHE A 337 18.87 -20.88 -13.83
C PHE A 337 18.61 -19.54 -13.14
N ALA A 338 17.99 -19.55 -11.96
CA ALA A 338 17.72 -18.36 -11.17
C ALA A 338 19.02 -17.65 -10.73
N SER A 339 20.05 -18.40 -10.30
CA SER A 339 21.35 -17.81 -9.95
C SER A 339 22.04 -17.22 -11.17
N LEU A 340 22.09 -17.92 -12.31
CA LEU A 340 22.67 -17.39 -13.55
C LEU A 340 21.95 -16.12 -14.01
N PHE A 341 20.62 -16.08 -13.89
CA PHE A 341 19.84 -14.90 -14.26
C PHE A 341 20.05 -13.76 -13.26
N LYS A 342 20.17 -14.05 -11.96
CA LYS A 342 20.52 -13.06 -10.94
C LYS A 342 21.89 -12.44 -11.23
N ASP A 343 22.91 -13.26 -11.46
CA ASP A 343 24.27 -12.79 -11.77
C ASP A 343 24.30 -11.92 -13.03
N ALA A 344 23.50 -12.26 -14.04
CA ALA A 344 23.38 -11.44 -15.25
C ALA A 344 22.71 -10.08 -14.99
N VAL A 345 21.66 -10.05 -14.16
CA VAL A 345 21.00 -8.80 -13.75
C VAL A 345 21.94 -7.93 -12.91
N ASP A 346 22.65 -8.53 -11.96
CA ASP A 346 23.66 -7.85 -11.14
C ASP A 346 24.81 -7.31 -12.03
N GLY A 347 25.14 -8.02 -13.12
CA GLY A 347 26.10 -7.61 -14.15
C GLY A 347 25.59 -6.56 -15.16
N GLY A 348 24.44 -5.94 -14.93
CA GLY A 348 23.92 -4.83 -15.74
C GLY A 348 22.87 -5.21 -16.79
N LEU A 349 22.39 -6.46 -16.83
CA LEU A 349 21.31 -6.84 -17.74
C LEU A 349 19.99 -6.21 -17.29
N GLY A 350 19.36 -5.43 -18.18
CA GLY A 350 18.08 -4.79 -17.93
C GLY A 350 16.96 -5.80 -17.65
N ALA A 351 16.54 -5.91 -16.39
CA ALA A 351 15.56 -6.91 -16.01
C ALA A 351 14.15 -6.64 -16.58
N ILE A 352 13.51 -7.67 -17.13
CA ILE A 352 12.16 -7.61 -17.68
C ILE A 352 11.14 -7.76 -16.55
N MET A 353 10.16 -6.84 -16.46
CA MET A 353 9.26 -6.68 -15.32
C MET A 353 8.45 -7.94 -14.94
N LEU A 354 8.05 -8.77 -15.92
CA LEU A 354 7.27 -9.99 -15.70
C LEU A 354 8.12 -11.27 -15.65
N GLN A 355 9.43 -11.16 -15.89
CA GLN A 355 10.33 -12.29 -16.00
C GLN A 355 11.65 -11.92 -15.33
N HIS A 356 11.70 -12.12 -14.02
CA HIS A 356 12.85 -11.81 -13.18
C HIS A 356 13.31 -13.05 -12.37
N PRO A 357 14.55 -13.08 -11.85
CA PRO A 357 15.13 -14.27 -11.21
C PRO A 357 14.33 -14.81 -10.01
N GLY A 358 13.66 -13.93 -9.26
CA GLY A 358 12.88 -14.30 -8.07
C GLY A 358 11.74 -15.29 -8.36
N LEU A 359 11.14 -15.24 -9.55
CA LEU A 359 10.13 -16.23 -9.97
C LEU A 359 10.71 -17.64 -10.06
N TYR A 360 11.94 -17.77 -10.56
CA TYR A 360 12.61 -19.05 -10.74
C TYR A 360 13.08 -19.63 -9.39
N PHE A 361 13.52 -18.79 -8.44
CA PHE A 361 13.76 -19.24 -7.06
C PHE A 361 12.47 -19.70 -6.37
N LYS A 362 11.35 -19.02 -6.60
CA LYS A 362 10.05 -19.48 -6.11
C LYS A 362 9.68 -20.85 -6.70
N PHE A 363 9.82 -21.06 -8.01
CA PHE A 363 9.57 -22.36 -8.62
C PHE A 363 10.52 -23.44 -8.09
N ALA A 364 11.80 -23.12 -7.86
CA ALA A 364 12.74 -24.03 -7.21
C ALA A 364 12.23 -24.46 -5.83
N ALA A 365 11.73 -23.51 -5.02
CA ALA A 365 11.14 -23.81 -3.72
C ALA A 365 9.90 -24.70 -3.87
N GLU A 366 8.98 -24.43 -4.79
CA GLU A 366 7.80 -25.27 -5.04
C GLU A 366 8.16 -26.74 -5.37
N PHE A 367 9.21 -26.97 -6.17
CA PHE A 367 9.69 -28.33 -6.46
C PHE A 367 10.46 -28.95 -5.28
N ALA A 368 11.15 -28.16 -4.46
CA ALA A 368 11.76 -28.63 -3.21
C ALA A 368 10.68 -29.06 -2.19
N VAL A 369 9.55 -28.35 -2.11
CA VAL A 369 8.37 -28.80 -1.33
C VAL A 369 7.82 -30.11 -1.89
N ARG A 370 7.77 -30.26 -3.22
CA ARG A 370 7.36 -31.52 -3.84
C ARG A 370 8.33 -32.67 -3.52
N ARG A 371 9.64 -32.44 -3.48
CA ARG A 371 10.63 -33.44 -3.01
C ARG A 371 10.27 -33.91 -1.61
N MET A 372 10.00 -32.97 -0.69
CA MET A 372 9.63 -33.27 0.69
C MET A 372 8.33 -34.09 0.79
N THR A 373 7.28 -33.74 0.05
CA THR A 373 6.00 -34.46 0.10
C THR A 373 6.12 -35.88 -0.49
N GLU A 374 6.86 -36.05 -1.59
CA GLU A 374 7.10 -37.38 -2.17
C GLU A 374 8.00 -38.26 -1.28
N ALA A 375 8.98 -37.66 -0.59
CA ALA A 375 9.78 -38.36 0.42
C ALA A 375 8.92 -38.83 1.60
N LYS A 376 8.00 -37.99 2.10
CA LYS A 376 7.08 -38.36 3.19
C LYS A 376 6.15 -39.52 2.82
N LYS A 377 5.60 -39.54 1.59
CA LYS A 377 4.74 -40.64 1.12
C LYS A 377 5.41 -42.01 1.13
N THR A 378 6.74 -42.03 1.08
CA THR A 378 7.55 -43.26 0.99
C THR A 378 8.35 -43.55 2.27
N GLN A 379 8.14 -42.75 3.33
CA GLN A 379 8.72 -42.97 4.66
C GLN A 379 8.11 -44.23 5.29
N SER A 380 8.88 -45.31 5.20
CA SER A 380 8.86 -46.41 6.16
C SER A 380 10.13 -46.29 7.01
N HIS A 381 10.13 -46.74 8.26
CA HIS A 381 11.36 -46.80 9.06
C HIS A 381 12.39 -47.67 8.34
N THR A 382 13.27 -47.03 7.55
CA THR A 382 14.32 -47.71 6.80
C THR A 382 15.55 -47.78 7.70
N PRO A 383 15.98 -48.98 8.14
CA PRO A 383 17.20 -49.11 8.92
C PRO A 383 18.39 -48.59 8.10
N ALA A 384 19.40 -48.07 8.80
CA ALA A 384 20.61 -47.56 8.18
C ALA A 384 21.20 -48.62 7.24
N PRO A 385 21.44 -48.30 5.96
CA PRO A 385 22.10 -49.22 5.06
C PRO A 385 23.50 -49.54 5.61
N GLY A 386 23.97 -50.78 5.44
CA GLY A 386 25.33 -51.19 5.76
C GLY A 386 26.38 -50.31 5.03
N PRO A 387 27.69 -50.46 5.34
CA PRO A 387 28.73 -49.57 4.83
C PRO A 387 28.89 -49.68 3.31
N VAL A 388 28.07 -48.94 2.57
CA VAL A 388 28.21 -48.72 1.14
C VAL A 388 29.09 -47.49 0.98
N ALA A 389 30.39 -47.70 0.81
CA ALA A 389 31.26 -46.65 0.31
C ALA A 389 30.77 -46.27 -1.10
N ALA A 390 30.71 -44.99 -1.43
CA ALA A 390 30.43 -44.55 -2.79
C ALA A 390 31.65 -43.72 -3.16
N GLU A 391 32.48 -44.24 -4.06
CA GLU A 391 33.74 -43.61 -4.41
C GLU A 391 33.84 -43.42 -5.93
N THR A 392 34.07 -42.15 -6.28
CA THR A 392 34.54 -41.62 -7.56
C THR A 392 33.52 -41.46 -8.71
N HIS A 393 33.00 -40.23 -8.83
CA HIS A 393 32.31 -39.73 -10.02
C HIS A 393 33.33 -39.43 -11.14
N THR A 394 33.64 -40.40 -12.00
CA THR A 394 34.52 -40.14 -13.17
C THR A 394 33.80 -39.31 -14.25
N TYR A 395 32.48 -39.49 -14.37
CA TYR A 395 31.62 -38.84 -15.36
C TYR A 395 30.47 -38.06 -14.69
N ILE A 396 30.02 -37.00 -15.36
CA ILE A 396 28.95 -36.12 -14.89
C ILE A 396 27.63 -36.89 -14.80
N GLY A 397 26.99 -36.87 -13.63
CA GLY A 397 25.68 -37.48 -13.40
C GLY A 397 25.67 -39.00 -13.25
N GLN A 398 26.83 -39.67 -13.34
CA GLN A 398 26.95 -41.09 -12.97
C GLN A 398 27.09 -41.21 -11.46
N VAL A 399 26.46 -42.21 -10.84
CA VAL A 399 26.66 -42.53 -9.42
C VAL A 399 27.14 -43.98 -9.35
N VAL A 400 28.37 -44.20 -8.92
CA VAL A 400 28.95 -45.54 -8.76
C VAL A 400 28.86 -45.92 -7.28
N TYR A 401 28.07 -46.95 -6.98
CA TYR A 401 28.02 -47.56 -5.65
C TYR A 401 29.08 -48.67 -5.60
N THR A 402 29.90 -48.75 -4.55
CA THR A 402 31.08 -49.66 -4.53
C THR A 402 30.75 -51.16 -4.50
N CYS A 403 29.48 -51.55 -4.32
CA CYS A 403 29.06 -52.91 -4.58
C CYS A 403 28.57 -53.02 -6.03
N GLU A 404 29.37 -53.66 -6.88
CA GLU A 404 29.07 -53.93 -8.30
C GLU A 404 27.83 -54.82 -8.55
N ALA A 405 27.01 -55.07 -7.52
CA ALA A 405 25.75 -55.79 -7.60
C ALA A 405 24.67 -55.26 -6.63
N ALA A 406 24.67 -53.96 -6.31
CA ALA A 406 23.55 -53.40 -5.55
C ALA A 406 22.26 -53.54 -6.36
N SER A 407 21.40 -54.47 -5.96
CA SER A 407 20.04 -54.59 -6.50
C SER A 407 19.35 -53.22 -6.47
N ASN A 408 18.51 -52.93 -7.47
CA ASN A 408 17.70 -51.70 -7.52
C ASN A 408 16.99 -51.42 -6.19
N ALA A 409 16.64 -52.46 -5.42
CA ALA A 409 16.07 -52.36 -4.09
C ALA A 409 17.01 -51.71 -3.05
N GLN A 410 18.30 -52.07 -3.05
CA GLN A 410 19.29 -51.52 -2.13
C GLN A 410 19.60 -50.05 -2.43
N GLN A 411 19.65 -49.68 -3.71
CA GLN A 411 19.80 -48.28 -4.13
C GLN A 411 18.60 -47.43 -3.69
N LEU A 412 17.39 -47.97 -3.85
CA LEU A 412 16.16 -47.30 -3.40
C LEU A 412 16.12 -47.14 -1.88
N GLN A 413 16.59 -48.14 -1.12
CA GLN A 413 16.69 -48.07 0.33
C GLN A 413 17.66 -46.98 0.79
N LEU A 414 18.82 -46.87 0.14
CA LEU A 414 19.79 -45.81 0.42
C LEU A 414 19.22 -44.42 0.14
N ILE A 415 18.49 -44.25 -0.97
CA ILE A 415 17.81 -42.99 -1.30
C ILE A 415 16.78 -42.64 -0.23
N LYS A 416 15.92 -43.59 0.17
CA LYS A 416 14.91 -43.36 1.22
C LYS A 416 15.54 -42.97 2.56
N TRP A 417 16.60 -43.64 2.96
CA TRP A 417 17.34 -43.32 4.18
C TRP A 417 17.96 -41.92 4.11
N HIS A 418 18.52 -41.52 2.97
CA HIS A 418 19.05 -40.17 2.77
C HIS A 418 17.96 -39.10 2.86
N GLU A 419 16.81 -39.30 2.20
CA GLU A 419 15.70 -38.36 2.22
C GLU A 419 15.12 -38.16 3.64
N GLN A 420 15.33 -39.10 4.57
CA GLN A 420 14.98 -38.96 5.99
C GLN A 420 15.93 -38.03 6.75
N GLN A 421 17.22 -38.02 6.39
CA GLN A 421 18.24 -37.17 7.02
C GLN A 421 18.34 -35.78 6.36
N TYR A 422 17.77 -35.62 5.17
CA TYR A 422 17.88 -34.39 4.39
C TYR A 422 17.10 -33.23 5.03
N PRO A 423 17.71 -32.05 5.22
CA PRO A 423 17.06 -30.92 5.88
C PRO A 423 16.13 -30.15 4.91
N HIS A 424 15.00 -30.78 4.55
CA HIS A 424 14.03 -30.25 3.57
C HIS A 424 13.59 -28.81 3.88
N ALA A 425 13.20 -28.55 5.13
CA ALA A 425 12.67 -27.26 5.54
C ALA A 425 13.69 -26.12 5.40
N SER A 426 14.97 -26.36 5.73
CA SER A 426 15.99 -25.31 5.62
C SER A 426 16.29 -24.94 4.18
N VAL A 427 16.33 -25.92 3.27
CA VAL A 427 16.61 -25.68 1.85
C VAL A 427 15.45 -24.92 1.20
N VAL A 428 14.20 -25.28 1.52
CA VAL A 428 13.03 -24.53 1.04
C VAL A 428 13.06 -23.09 1.54
N LEU A 429 13.38 -22.86 2.83
CA LEU A 429 13.51 -21.52 3.39
C LEU A 429 14.62 -20.70 2.72
N GLN A 430 15.78 -21.30 2.45
CA GLN A 430 16.87 -20.62 1.72
C GLN A 430 16.41 -20.16 0.33
N LEU A 431 15.72 -21.01 -0.43
CA LEU A 431 15.20 -20.66 -1.75
C LEU A 431 14.11 -19.57 -1.69
N LEU A 432 13.21 -19.64 -0.71
CA LEU A 432 12.19 -18.62 -0.50
C LEU A 432 12.77 -17.28 -0.05
N ASN A 433 13.81 -17.30 0.79
CA ASN A 433 14.55 -16.10 1.20
C ASN A 433 15.21 -15.46 -0.03
N ALA A 434 15.89 -16.24 -0.87
CA ALA A 434 16.51 -15.74 -2.11
C ALA A 434 15.46 -15.16 -3.07
N ALA A 435 14.29 -15.78 -3.20
CA ALA A 435 13.19 -15.22 -3.98
C ALA A 435 12.75 -13.87 -3.40
N ARG A 436 12.46 -13.81 -2.09
CA ARG A 436 11.99 -12.61 -1.39
C ARG A 436 12.95 -11.44 -1.53
N THR A 437 14.25 -11.64 -1.29
CA THR A 437 15.25 -10.57 -1.42
C THR A 437 15.26 -9.98 -2.82
N ILE A 438 15.11 -10.81 -3.86
CA ILE A 438 15.05 -10.32 -5.24
C ILE A 438 13.75 -9.56 -5.49
N PHE A 439 12.61 -10.06 -5.02
CA PHE A 439 11.35 -9.33 -5.13
C PHE A 439 11.41 -7.97 -4.41
N GLU A 440 12.04 -7.89 -3.23
CA GLU A 440 12.26 -6.65 -2.49
C GLU A 440 13.15 -5.67 -3.26
N THR A 441 14.31 -6.11 -3.76
CA THR A 441 15.19 -5.26 -4.57
C THR A 441 14.45 -4.73 -5.80
N TYR A 442 13.60 -5.53 -6.45
CA TYR A 442 12.80 -5.10 -7.59
C TYR A 442 11.69 -4.11 -7.20
N CYS A 443 11.08 -4.24 -6.00
CA CYS A 443 10.16 -3.23 -5.47
C CYS A 443 10.84 -1.86 -5.34
N VAL A 444 12.07 -1.85 -4.81
CA VAL A 444 12.80 -0.61 -4.45
C VAL A 444 13.44 0.05 -5.67
N THR A 445 14.12 -0.73 -6.53
CA THR A 445 14.92 -0.21 -7.66
C THR A 445 14.09 0.25 -8.85
N LYS A 446 12.86 -0.25 -9.02
CA LYS A 446 11.95 0.13 -10.12
C LYS A 446 10.66 0.75 -9.56
N GLN A 447 10.80 1.72 -8.65
CA GLN A 447 9.67 2.56 -8.25
C GLN A 447 9.05 3.22 -9.51
N PRO A 448 7.73 3.10 -9.71
CA PRO A 448 7.05 3.93 -10.69
C PRO A 448 7.04 5.39 -10.18
N ALA A 449 7.40 6.32 -11.05
CA ALA A 449 7.19 7.73 -10.82
C ALA A 449 5.72 7.98 -10.40
N VAL A 450 5.53 8.74 -9.33
CA VAL A 450 4.23 9.31 -8.98
C VAL A 450 3.85 10.27 -10.10
N VAL A 451 3.01 9.82 -11.02
CA VAL A 451 2.39 10.68 -12.02
C VAL A 451 0.96 10.93 -11.55
N ASN A 452 0.66 12.19 -11.18
CA ASN A 452 -0.68 12.67 -10.84
C ASN A 452 -1.37 11.97 -9.64
N GLY A 453 -0.65 11.72 -8.54
CA GLY A 453 -1.26 11.36 -7.25
C GLY A 453 -1.99 10.00 -7.18
N GLN A 454 -1.93 9.18 -8.23
CA GLN A 454 -2.47 7.82 -8.22
C GLN A 454 -1.35 6.79 -8.15
N ILE A 455 -1.32 6.03 -7.04
CA ILE A 455 -0.57 4.77 -6.96
C ILE A 455 -1.17 3.80 -7.98
N VAL A 456 -0.46 3.60 -9.09
CA VAL A 456 -0.85 2.71 -10.19
C VAL A 456 -1.02 1.28 -9.65
N ALA A 457 -2.05 0.55 -10.11
CA ALA A 457 -2.40 -0.85 -9.75
C ALA A 457 -1.26 -1.90 -9.74
N ARG A 458 -0.04 -1.51 -10.14
CA ARG A 458 1.21 -2.27 -10.17
C ARG A 458 1.78 -2.52 -8.77
N GLU A 459 1.65 -1.58 -7.82
CA GLU A 459 2.16 -1.72 -6.44
C GLU A 459 1.48 -2.85 -5.67
N LYS A 460 0.17 -3.04 -5.89
CA LYS A 460 -0.63 -4.05 -5.19
C LYS A 460 -0.26 -5.50 -5.55
N LYS A 461 0.23 -5.76 -6.78
CA LYS A 461 0.57 -7.14 -7.21
C LYS A 461 1.90 -7.64 -6.64
N LEU A 462 2.91 -6.77 -6.59
CA LEU A 462 4.25 -7.14 -6.12
C LEU A 462 4.28 -7.29 -4.58
N THR A 463 3.67 -6.34 -3.87
CA THR A 463 3.44 -6.41 -2.42
C THR A 463 2.65 -7.65 -2.01
N ARG A 464 1.69 -8.07 -2.86
CA ARG A 464 0.96 -9.32 -2.69
C ARG A 464 1.85 -10.56 -2.86
N MET A 465 2.76 -10.56 -3.84
CA MET A 465 3.70 -11.67 -4.00
C MET A 465 4.62 -11.80 -2.79
N LEU A 466 5.13 -10.68 -2.26
CA LEU A 466 5.95 -10.66 -1.04
C LEU A 466 5.19 -11.25 0.16
N THR A 467 3.93 -10.84 0.39
CA THR A 467 3.12 -11.40 1.48
C THR A 467 2.80 -12.89 1.29
N ILE A 468 2.62 -13.36 0.05
CA ILE A 468 2.48 -14.81 -0.23
C ILE A 468 3.77 -15.56 0.09
N LEU A 469 4.93 -15.02 -0.29
CA LEU A 469 6.22 -15.62 0.03
C LEU A 469 6.47 -15.65 1.54
N ASP A 470 6.13 -14.58 2.25
CA ASP A 470 6.24 -14.52 3.72
C ASP A 470 5.34 -15.55 4.40
N LEU A 471 4.11 -15.74 3.92
CA LEU A 471 3.23 -16.80 4.41
C LEU A 471 3.82 -18.20 4.14
N GLN A 472 4.39 -18.43 2.96
CA GLN A 472 5.07 -19.71 2.65
C GLN A 472 6.27 -19.93 3.57
N ARG A 473 7.10 -18.92 3.81
CA ARG A 473 8.25 -18.97 4.74
C ARG A 473 7.77 -19.31 6.15
N ALA A 474 6.72 -18.65 6.63
CA ALA A 474 6.14 -18.93 7.94
C ALA A 474 5.75 -20.42 8.10
N LYS A 475 5.16 -21.06 7.08
CA LYS A 475 4.84 -22.50 7.10
C LYS A 475 6.08 -23.38 7.32
N PHE A 476 7.22 -23.02 6.73
CA PHE A 476 8.47 -23.79 6.91
C PHE A 476 9.22 -23.44 8.19
N LEU A 477 9.05 -22.23 8.74
CA LEU A 477 9.57 -21.88 10.07
C LEU A 477 8.89 -22.68 11.18
N VAL A 478 7.58 -22.92 11.07
CA VAL A 478 6.83 -23.82 11.96
C VAL A 478 7.43 -25.23 11.95
N LEU A 479 7.79 -25.76 10.78
CA LEU A 479 8.44 -27.07 10.67
C LEU A 479 9.84 -27.11 11.31
N GLN A 480 10.51 -25.97 11.46
CA GLN A 480 11.78 -25.83 12.20
C GLN A 480 11.58 -25.50 13.69
N ARG A 481 10.34 -25.51 14.19
CA ARG A 481 9.96 -25.12 15.56
C ARG A 481 10.26 -23.65 15.91
N ASN A 482 10.43 -22.78 14.92
CA ASN A 482 10.55 -21.34 15.14
C ASN A 482 9.18 -20.66 15.02
N PHE A 483 8.39 -20.77 16.10
CA PHE A 483 7.00 -20.28 16.14
C PHE A 483 6.91 -18.75 16.29
N ALA A 484 7.90 -18.10 16.91
CA ALA A 484 7.90 -16.65 17.12
C ALA A 484 8.00 -15.89 15.79
N ASP A 485 8.99 -16.22 14.95
CA ASP A 485 9.16 -15.61 13.63
C ASP A 485 8.00 -15.98 12.67
N ALA A 486 7.49 -17.20 12.77
CA ALA A 486 6.30 -17.60 12.00
C ALA A 486 5.06 -16.76 12.37
N THR A 487 4.88 -16.46 13.65
CA THR A 487 3.77 -15.63 14.16
C THR A 487 3.84 -14.20 13.63
N THR A 488 5.03 -13.59 13.62
CA THR A 488 5.20 -12.21 13.12
C THR A 488 4.83 -12.12 11.63
N LEU A 489 5.32 -13.05 10.81
CA LEU A 489 5.02 -13.13 9.38
C LEU A 489 3.55 -13.45 9.11
N ALA A 490 2.97 -14.43 9.81
CA ALA A 490 1.56 -14.82 9.63
C ALA A 490 0.61 -13.68 10.00
N ARG A 491 0.87 -12.96 11.09
CA ARG A 491 0.08 -11.79 11.53
C ARG A 491 0.19 -10.64 10.54
N ALA A 492 1.38 -10.34 10.02
CA ALA A 492 1.57 -9.33 8.99
C ALA A 492 0.82 -9.70 7.69
N ALA A 493 0.91 -10.96 7.26
CA ALA A 493 0.18 -11.47 6.10
C ALA A 493 -1.35 -11.41 6.29
N ALA A 494 -1.84 -11.78 7.48
CA ALA A 494 -3.27 -11.71 7.81
C ALA A 494 -3.80 -10.27 7.72
N ARG A 495 -3.09 -9.27 8.25
CA ARG A 495 -3.47 -7.85 8.10
C ARG A 495 -3.56 -7.43 6.63
N ALA A 496 -2.56 -7.79 5.83
CA ALA A 496 -2.52 -7.45 4.40
C ALA A 496 -3.65 -8.13 3.61
N PHE A 497 -3.91 -9.41 3.86
CA PHE A 497 -4.99 -10.15 3.19
C PHE A 497 -6.38 -9.67 3.64
N ARG A 498 -6.54 -9.26 4.91
CA ARG A 498 -7.76 -8.63 5.42
C ARG A 498 -8.06 -7.31 4.72
N ALA A 499 -7.06 -6.42 4.63
CA ALA A 499 -7.19 -5.14 3.91
C ALA A 499 -7.55 -5.34 2.43
N GLY A 500 -7.02 -6.40 1.80
CA GLY A 500 -7.33 -6.75 0.42
C GLY A 500 -8.57 -7.65 0.21
N ARG A 501 -9.28 -8.05 1.27
CA ARG A 501 -10.45 -8.97 1.24
C ARG A 501 -10.16 -10.33 0.57
N TRP A 502 -8.96 -10.87 0.75
CA TRP A 502 -8.54 -12.16 0.18
C TRP A 502 -8.87 -13.32 1.12
N TRP A 503 -10.15 -13.67 1.25
CA TRP A 503 -10.63 -14.57 2.31
C TRP A 503 -9.95 -15.95 2.35
N SER A 504 -9.59 -16.54 1.19
CA SER A 504 -8.88 -17.82 1.14
C SER A 504 -7.44 -17.74 1.65
N LEU A 505 -6.71 -16.68 1.30
CA LEU A 505 -5.34 -16.46 1.77
C LEU A 505 -5.31 -16.02 3.24
N LEU A 506 -6.33 -15.24 3.66
CA LEU A 506 -6.54 -14.90 5.06
C LEU A 506 -6.78 -16.15 5.90
N ARG A 507 -7.64 -17.08 5.44
CA ARG A 507 -7.86 -18.38 6.07
C ARG A 507 -6.54 -19.12 6.31
N ASP A 508 -5.71 -19.28 5.29
CA ASP A 508 -4.41 -19.96 5.40
C ASP A 508 -3.46 -19.28 6.40
N ALA A 509 -3.44 -17.94 6.42
CA ALA A 509 -2.64 -17.16 7.37
C ALA A 509 -3.13 -17.31 8.81
N LEU A 510 -4.45 -17.29 9.02
CA LEU A 510 -5.06 -17.46 10.34
C LEU A 510 -4.91 -18.89 10.85
N LEU A 511 -5.04 -19.92 10.01
CA LEU A 511 -4.80 -21.32 10.41
C LEU A 511 -3.35 -21.52 10.88
N LEU A 512 -2.38 -20.94 10.17
CA LEU A 512 -0.98 -20.98 10.57
C LEU A 512 -0.74 -20.19 11.87
N HIS A 513 -1.33 -19.00 11.99
CA HIS A 513 -1.23 -18.19 13.21
C HIS A 513 -1.86 -18.91 14.42
N LYS A 514 -2.99 -19.60 14.23
CA LYS A 514 -3.64 -20.43 15.26
C LYS A 514 -2.67 -21.48 15.79
N GLN A 515 -1.99 -22.21 14.89
CA GLN A 515 -1.00 -23.22 15.26
C GLN A 515 0.21 -22.63 16.00
N CYS A 516 0.71 -21.46 15.57
CA CYS A 516 1.84 -20.82 16.23
C CYS A 516 1.47 -20.25 17.60
N ALA A 517 0.31 -19.60 17.71
CA ALA A 517 -0.19 -19.06 18.98
C ALA A 517 -0.44 -20.17 19.99
N TRP A 518 -0.93 -21.32 19.52
CA TRP A 518 -1.06 -22.55 20.31
C TRP A 518 0.30 -23.02 20.84
N ALA A 519 1.29 -23.20 19.96
CA ALA A 519 2.62 -23.69 20.34
C ALA A 519 3.38 -22.73 21.27
N LEU A 520 3.10 -21.42 21.21
CA LEU A 520 3.69 -20.40 22.08
C LEU A 520 2.95 -20.20 23.41
N GLY A 521 1.80 -20.85 23.62
CA GLY A 521 0.96 -20.64 24.80
C GLY A 521 0.27 -19.26 24.85
N ALA A 522 0.18 -18.56 23.71
CA ALA A 522 -0.40 -17.23 23.62
C ALA A 522 -1.93 -17.28 23.53
N THR A 523 -2.60 -17.48 24.67
CA THR A 523 -4.07 -17.69 24.78
C THR A 523 -4.90 -16.58 24.13
N GLY A 524 -4.58 -15.31 24.39
CA GLY A 524 -5.30 -14.18 23.79
C GLY A 524 -5.21 -14.14 22.26
N ALA A 525 -4.03 -14.39 21.70
CA ALA A 525 -3.81 -14.43 20.25
C ALA A 525 -4.49 -15.64 19.59
N PHE A 526 -4.48 -16.78 20.27
CA PHE A 526 -5.18 -17.99 19.85
C PHE A 526 -6.70 -17.75 19.77
N CYS A 527 -7.33 -17.26 20.84
CA CYS A 527 -8.76 -16.99 20.86
C CYS A 527 -9.17 -15.91 19.86
N THR A 528 -8.37 -14.85 19.71
CA THR A 528 -8.59 -13.82 18.67
C THR A 528 -8.63 -14.44 17.27
N THR A 529 -7.68 -15.33 16.98
CA THR A 529 -7.57 -16.00 15.67
C THR A 529 -8.71 -16.99 15.44
N CYS A 530 -9.11 -17.75 16.45
CA CYS A 530 -10.25 -18.69 16.36
C CYS A 530 -11.58 -17.96 16.16
N ILE A 531 -11.84 -16.87 16.89
CA ILE A 531 -13.04 -16.05 16.69
C ILE A 531 -13.06 -15.50 15.26
N GLU A 532 -11.94 -15.00 14.75
CA GLU A 532 -11.88 -14.50 13.39
C GLU A 532 -12.11 -15.60 12.34
N LEU A 533 -11.52 -16.80 12.51
CA LEU A 533 -11.71 -17.96 11.61
C LEU A 533 -13.18 -18.35 11.44
N CYS A 534 -14.00 -18.15 12.47
CA CYS A 534 -15.43 -18.43 12.42
C CYS A 534 -16.23 -17.41 11.60
N ALA A 535 -15.66 -16.26 11.23
CA ALA A 535 -16.36 -15.22 10.49
C ALA A 535 -16.99 -15.75 9.18
N PRO A 536 -18.17 -15.24 8.77
CA PRO A 536 -18.94 -15.81 7.68
C PRO A 536 -18.27 -15.64 6.32
N GLN A 537 -17.42 -14.63 6.15
CA GLN A 537 -16.69 -14.37 4.91
C GLN A 537 -15.52 -15.33 4.70
N ILE A 538 -15.03 -15.95 5.78
CA ILE A 538 -13.89 -16.87 5.72
C ILE A 538 -14.39 -18.24 5.26
N PRO A 539 -13.90 -18.75 4.12
CA PRO A 539 -14.27 -20.08 3.65
C PRO A 539 -13.60 -21.09 4.58
N LEU A 540 -14.33 -21.74 5.47
CA LEU A 540 -13.82 -22.81 6.33
C LEU A 540 -14.95 -23.82 6.50
N SER A 541 -14.64 -25.12 6.64
CA SER A 541 -15.67 -26.14 6.80
C SER A 541 -16.44 -25.92 8.11
N ALA A 542 -17.69 -26.39 8.18
CA ALA A 542 -18.49 -26.25 9.41
C ALA A 542 -17.84 -27.01 10.59
N GLU A 543 -17.26 -28.17 10.32
CA GLU A 543 -16.53 -29.00 11.29
C GLU A 543 -15.30 -28.26 11.85
N ASP A 544 -14.48 -27.68 10.98
CA ASP A 544 -13.30 -26.91 11.41
C ASP A 544 -13.68 -25.64 12.19
N LYS A 545 -14.81 -25.01 11.86
CA LYS A 545 -15.36 -23.89 12.63
C LYS A 545 -15.82 -24.35 14.01
N THR A 546 -16.48 -25.51 14.12
CA THR A 546 -16.89 -26.05 15.43
C THR A 546 -15.69 -26.38 16.30
N LEU A 547 -14.62 -26.91 15.70
CA LEU A 547 -13.37 -27.24 16.35
C LEU A 547 -12.56 -26.00 16.77
N ALA A 548 -12.61 -24.91 15.98
CA ALA A 548 -12.06 -23.63 16.40
C ALA A 548 -12.80 -23.05 17.62
N GLN A 549 -14.12 -23.24 17.69
CA GLN A 549 -14.93 -22.79 18.82
C GLN A 549 -14.74 -23.66 20.07
N SER A 550 -14.68 -24.99 19.93
CA SER A 550 -14.40 -25.88 21.08
C SER A 550 -13.04 -25.56 21.70
N GLY A 551 -12.03 -25.25 20.87
CA GLY A 551 -10.74 -24.78 21.38
C GLY A 551 -10.82 -23.45 22.16
N ILE A 552 -11.79 -22.57 21.88
CA ILE A 552 -12.01 -21.39 22.73
C ILE A 552 -12.59 -21.81 24.07
N ASP A 553 -13.60 -22.68 24.06
CA ASP A 553 -14.25 -23.19 25.28
C ASP A 553 -13.26 -23.92 26.19
N ASP A 554 -12.36 -24.71 25.61
CA ASP A 554 -11.31 -25.41 26.34
C ASP A 554 -10.31 -24.42 27.00
N VAL A 555 -9.91 -23.32 26.31
CA VAL A 555 -9.01 -22.30 26.88
C VAL A 555 -9.71 -21.60 28.05
N VAL A 556 -10.99 -21.28 27.85
CA VAL A 556 -11.84 -20.58 28.81
C VAL A 556 -12.16 -21.45 30.04
N GLN A 557 -12.20 -22.77 29.88
CA GLN A 557 -12.41 -23.74 30.98
C GLN A 557 -11.10 -24.19 31.66
N GLY A 558 -9.93 -23.90 31.08
CA GLY A 558 -8.64 -24.27 31.65
C GLY A 558 -8.33 -25.77 31.58
N THR A 559 -9.01 -26.52 30.71
CA THR A 559 -8.75 -27.93 30.48
C THR A 559 -7.46 -28.10 29.68
N HIS A 560 -6.57 -29.02 30.14
CA HIS A 560 -5.40 -29.41 29.35
C HIS A 560 -5.89 -30.03 28.05
N MET A 561 -5.58 -29.37 26.94
CA MET A 561 -6.17 -29.69 25.66
C MET A 561 -5.53 -30.91 25.03
N ASP A 562 -6.39 -31.78 24.50
CA ASP A 562 -6.00 -32.97 23.79
C ASP A 562 -5.42 -32.64 22.41
N ASP A 563 -4.42 -33.45 22.05
CA ASP A 563 -3.54 -33.34 20.90
C ASP A 563 -4.21 -33.67 19.55
N SER A 564 -5.54 -33.68 19.48
CA SER A 564 -6.31 -34.18 18.35
C SER A 564 -6.47 -33.18 17.19
N LEU A 565 -5.87 -31.99 17.27
CA LEU A 565 -6.05 -30.90 16.30
C LEU A 565 -5.05 -30.90 15.13
N SER A 566 -4.20 -31.92 15.00
CA SER A 566 -2.97 -31.85 14.19
C SER A 566 -2.91 -32.72 12.93
N GLU A 567 -4.03 -33.16 12.34
CA GLU A 567 -3.95 -34.04 11.16
C GLU A 567 -3.42 -33.32 9.89
N ASP A 568 -3.51 -31.99 9.78
CA ASP A 568 -2.99 -31.28 8.61
C ASP A 568 -1.49 -30.95 8.66
N PHE A 569 -0.84 -31.00 9.84
CA PHE A 569 0.60 -30.78 9.99
C PHE A 569 1.14 -31.55 11.21
N PRO A 570 2.07 -32.51 11.04
CA PRO A 570 2.51 -33.38 12.12
C PRO A 570 3.42 -32.62 13.08
N VAL A 571 2.88 -32.23 14.24
CA VAL A 571 3.69 -31.83 15.40
C VAL A 571 3.18 -32.63 16.58
N ALA A 572 3.91 -33.69 16.93
CA ALA A 572 3.71 -34.40 18.19
C ALA A 572 4.06 -33.47 19.37
N PHE A 573 3.17 -33.39 20.35
CA PHE A 573 3.38 -32.65 21.59
C PHE A 573 4.44 -33.36 22.43
N GLY A 574 5.64 -32.80 22.47
CA GLY A 574 6.67 -33.20 23.40
C GLY A 574 6.76 -32.18 24.52
N SER A 575 6.12 -32.47 25.66
CA SER A 575 6.57 -32.17 27.03
C SER A 575 7.51 -30.96 27.24
N ALA A 576 7.21 -29.80 26.65
CA ALA A 576 7.97 -28.56 26.86
C ALA A 576 7.16 -27.50 27.63
N ALA A 577 5.93 -27.84 28.04
CA ALA A 577 5.10 -27.00 28.88
C ALA A 577 5.55 -26.97 30.36
N SER A 578 6.50 -27.80 30.77
CA SER A 578 7.04 -27.79 32.15
C SER A 578 8.20 -26.81 32.36
N ASP A 579 8.88 -26.38 31.30
CA ASP A 579 10.17 -25.66 31.44
C ASP A 579 10.10 -24.18 31.00
N ALA A 580 8.91 -23.69 30.61
CA ALA A 580 8.70 -22.31 30.15
C ALA A 580 7.85 -21.43 31.10
N THR A 581 7.70 -21.82 32.37
CA THR A 581 7.03 -21.00 33.41
C THR A 581 7.90 -19.89 34.00
N THR A 582 9.12 -19.67 33.49
CA THR A 582 9.99 -18.57 33.94
C THR A 582 10.76 -17.93 32.79
N SER A 583 10.08 -17.18 31.93
CA SER A 583 10.69 -16.02 31.23
C SER A 583 9.66 -15.27 30.38
N SER A 584 8.72 -14.58 31.01
CA SER A 584 8.07 -13.41 30.42
C SER A 584 8.61 -12.17 31.14
N GLN A 585 9.85 -11.82 30.82
CA GLN A 585 10.49 -10.59 31.24
C GLN A 585 10.99 -9.88 29.99
N ASP A 586 10.04 -9.32 29.22
CA ASP A 586 10.37 -8.22 28.32
C ASP A 586 10.34 -6.93 29.13
N GLY A 587 11.51 -6.31 29.23
CA GLY A 587 11.75 -5.07 29.94
C GLY A 587 11.17 -3.87 29.18
N GLY A 588 10.31 -3.15 29.87
CA GLY A 588 9.84 -1.81 29.53
C GLY A 588 9.12 -1.26 30.76
N GLY A 589 9.89 -0.67 31.68
CA GLY A 589 9.37 -0.12 32.94
C GLY A 589 8.41 1.05 32.69
N GLY A 590 7.19 0.89 33.18
CA GLY A 590 6.15 1.91 33.30
C GLY A 590 4.98 1.29 34.07
N ASP A 591 4.58 1.93 35.16
CA ASP A 591 3.57 1.55 36.16
C ASP A 591 2.71 0.31 35.90
N ARG A 592 2.88 -0.68 36.80
CA ARG A 592 1.92 -1.77 36.98
C ARG A 592 0.75 -1.24 37.81
N ASP A 593 -0.30 -0.78 37.15
CA ASP A 593 -1.62 -0.77 37.75
C ASP A 593 -2.30 -2.12 37.46
N GLN A 594 -2.41 -2.96 38.49
CA GLN A 594 -3.10 -4.24 38.42
C GLN A 594 -4.60 -3.98 38.25
N THR A 595 -5.10 -4.16 37.03
CA THR A 595 -6.54 -4.34 36.80
C THR A 595 -6.83 -5.80 36.48
N ASP A 596 -7.83 -6.32 37.18
CA ASP A 596 -8.21 -7.72 37.38
C ASP A 596 -8.86 -8.38 36.14
N GLY A 597 -8.27 -8.22 34.96
CA GLY A 597 -8.88 -8.65 33.68
C GLY A 597 -8.05 -9.67 32.91
N GLY A 598 -8.62 -10.83 32.59
CA GLY A 598 -8.06 -11.78 31.63
C GLY A 598 -7.81 -11.19 30.23
N PRO A 599 -7.29 -11.98 29.27
CA PRO A 599 -6.91 -11.48 27.95
C PRO A 599 -8.07 -10.76 27.23
N GLN A 600 -7.78 -9.60 26.63
CA GLN A 600 -8.75 -8.76 25.93
C GLN A 600 -8.58 -8.85 24.41
N ILE A 601 -9.69 -9.03 23.70
CA ILE A 601 -9.79 -9.12 22.25
C ILE A 601 -10.44 -7.84 21.73
N ASP A 602 -9.71 -7.09 20.91
CA ASP A 602 -10.24 -5.95 20.17
C ASP A 602 -10.95 -6.44 18.90
N MET A 603 -12.29 -6.40 18.94
CA MET A 603 -13.15 -6.87 17.86
C MET A 603 -13.12 -5.95 16.63
N ALA A 604 -12.61 -4.72 16.74
CA ALA A 604 -12.43 -3.81 15.60
C ALA A 604 -11.20 -4.17 14.74
N SER A 605 -10.21 -4.84 15.32
CA SER A 605 -8.96 -5.22 14.66
C SER A 605 -9.06 -6.47 13.76
N ILE A 606 -10.15 -7.22 13.88
CA ILE A 606 -10.41 -8.51 13.19
C ILE A 606 -11.66 -8.45 12.32
N THR A 607 -11.82 -9.44 11.43
CA THR A 607 -13.11 -9.65 10.74
C THR A 607 -14.10 -10.24 11.76
N PRO A 608 -15.17 -9.51 12.15
CA PRO A 608 -15.95 -9.90 13.31
C PRO A 608 -16.84 -11.11 13.00
N ALA A 609 -16.67 -12.19 13.77
CA ALA A 609 -17.66 -13.27 13.85
C ALA A 609 -18.77 -12.95 14.86
N VAL A 610 -18.49 -12.09 15.84
CA VAL A 610 -19.46 -11.58 16.81
C VAL A 610 -19.57 -10.07 16.62
N GLU A 611 -20.70 -9.62 16.13
CA GLU A 611 -20.98 -8.21 15.83
C GLU A 611 -21.80 -7.58 16.96
N CYS A 612 -21.60 -6.29 17.23
CA CYS A 612 -22.27 -5.52 18.28
C CYS A 612 -22.80 -4.20 17.71
N LYS A 613 -24.04 -3.84 18.06
CA LYS A 613 -24.66 -2.53 17.79
C LYS A 613 -25.23 -1.96 19.08
N VAL A 614 -25.06 -0.66 19.28
CA VAL A 614 -25.57 0.06 20.45
C VAL A 614 -26.69 0.99 20.01
N LEU A 615 -27.81 0.98 20.72
CA LEU A 615 -28.95 1.86 20.51
C LEU A 615 -29.32 2.52 21.84
N LEU A 616 -29.15 3.84 21.93
CA LEU A 616 -29.63 4.64 23.04
C LEU A 616 -31.04 5.16 22.73
N TYR A 617 -32.01 4.82 23.58
CA TYR A 617 -33.42 5.20 23.46
C TYR A 617 -33.81 6.31 24.45
N GLU A 618 -34.65 7.24 23.99
CA GLU A 618 -35.35 8.19 24.86
C GLU A 618 -36.48 7.47 25.65
N PRO A 619 -36.64 7.73 26.96
CA PRO A 619 -37.69 7.11 27.78
C PRO A 619 -39.10 7.63 27.44
N ASP A 620 -40.10 6.82 27.79
CA ASP A 620 -41.52 7.20 27.78
C ASP A 620 -41.76 8.36 28.78
N PRO A 621 -42.46 9.44 28.42
CA PRO A 621 -42.58 10.64 29.24
C PRO A 621 -43.40 10.45 30.53
N GLU A 622 -44.12 9.34 30.69
CA GLU A 622 -45.04 9.13 31.81
C GLU A 622 -44.36 8.53 33.05
N THR A 623 -43.16 7.95 32.91
CA THR A 623 -42.50 7.20 33.99
C THR A 623 -40.97 7.20 33.86
N ASP A 624 -40.30 7.87 34.80
CA ASP A 624 -38.90 7.66 35.22
C ASP A 624 -37.76 8.41 34.47
N ASN A 625 -36.83 8.97 35.25
CA ASN A 625 -35.62 9.70 34.81
C ASN A 625 -34.49 8.72 34.41
N ARG A 626 -34.72 7.86 33.41
CA ARG A 626 -33.74 6.84 33.00
C ARG A 626 -33.58 6.73 31.49
N VAL A 627 -32.35 6.59 31.00
CA VAL A 627 -32.06 6.31 29.57
C VAL A 627 -32.01 4.80 29.35
N ARG A 628 -32.70 4.31 28.33
CA ARG A 628 -32.67 2.88 27.97
C ARG A 628 -31.52 2.62 26.99
N VAL A 629 -30.57 1.79 27.39
CA VAL A 629 -29.40 1.38 26.61
C VAL A 629 -29.66 -0.04 26.07
N CYS A 630 -29.88 -0.17 24.78
CA CYS A 630 -30.08 -1.46 24.11
C CYS A 630 -28.79 -1.87 23.38
N ILE A 631 -28.21 -3.00 23.77
CA ILE A 631 -27.02 -3.57 23.13
C ILE A 631 -27.44 -4.82 22.36
N ALA A 632 -27.35 -4.77 21.04
CA ALA A 632 -27.67 -5.89 20.16
C ALA A 632 -26.39 -6.63 19.77
N PHE A 633 -26.38 -7.95 19.95
CA PHE A 633 -25.30 -8.86 19.55
C PHE A 633 -25.78 -9.81 18.45
N ARG A 634 -24.90 -10.10 17.49
CA ARG A 634 -25.08 -11.20 16.52
C ARG A 634 -23.84 -12.07 16.50
N SER A 635 -24.00 -13.35 16.84
CA SER A 635 -22.94 -14.34 16.72
C SER A 635 -23.11 -15.15 15.43
N SER A 636 -22.04 -15.27 14.64
CA SER A 636 -21.94 -16.18 13.49
C SER A 636 -21.12 -17.43 13.82
N LEU A 637 -20.78 -17.63 15.09
CA LEU A 637 -20.14 -18.84 15.59
C LEU A 637 -21.07 -20.06 15.39
N PRO A 638 -20.52 -21.26 15.15
CA PRO A 638 -21.32 -22.45 14.88
C PRO A 638 -22.08 -23.00 16.10
N LEU A 639 -21.59 -22.78 17.32
CA LEU A 639 -22.21 -23.18 18.59
C LEU A 639 -22.61 -21.94 19.41
N PRO A 640 -23.56 -22.05 20.35
CA PRO A 640 -23.95 -20.95 21.22
C PRO A 640 -22.79 -20.45 22.10
N LEU A 641 -22.54 -19.14 22.12
CA LEU A 641 -21.51 -18.51 22.95
C LEU A 641 -22.15 -17.86 24.18
N ARG A 642 -21.65 -18.15 25.39
CA ARG A 642 -22.12 -17.51 26.62
C ARG A 642 -21.25 -16.33 26.99
N ILE A 643 -21.85 -15.16 27.17
CA ILE A 643 -21.19 -13.93 27.59
C ILE A 643 -21.76 -13.40 28.92
N THR A 644 -20.94 -12.72 29.71
CA THR A 644 -21.23 -12.09 31.01
C THR A 644 -20.54 -10.74 31.11
N ASN A 645 -20.82 -9.96 32.16
CA ASN A 645 -20.19 -8.67 32.44
C ASN A 645 -20.26 -7.72 31.23
N ILE A 646 -21.47 -7.59 30.67
CA ILE A 646 -21.72 -6.68 29.55
C ILE A 646 -21.72 -5.26 30.11
N ALA A 647 -20.68 -4.51 29.80
CA ALA A 647 -20.42 -3.17 30.31
C ALA A 647 -20.21 -2.20 29.13
N PRO A 648 -21.22 -1.40 28.75
CA PRO A 648 -21.01 -0.23 27.91
C PRO A 648 -20.27 0.86 28.70
N ALA A 649 -19.23 1.43 28.11
CA ALA A 649 -18.56 2.62 28.64
C ALA A 649 -19.32 3.86 28.17
N LEU A 650 -20.04 4.48 29.12
CA LEU A 650 -20.93 5.61 28.88
C LEU A 650 -20.33 6.88 29.49
N HIS A 651 -20.27 7.95 28.69
CA HIS A 651 -19.77 9.25 29.07
C HIS A 651 -20.86 10.32 28.84
N ILE A 652 -20.97 11.31 29.74
CA ILE A 652 -21.86 12.46 29.56
C ILE A 652 -21.07 13.58 28.88
N ALA A 653 -21.39 13.88 27.63
CA ALA A 653 -20.86 15.04 26.93
C ALA A 653 -21.75 16.27 27.21
N VAL A 654 -21.16 17.42 27.54
CA VAL A 654 -21.87 18.70 27.70
C VAL A 654 -21.32 19.67 26.66
N ASP A 655 -22.18 20.25 25.82
CA ASP A 655 -21.74 21.27 24.86
C ASP A 655 -21.27 22.53 25.63
N GLY A 656 -19.97 22.82 25.57
CA GLY A 656 -19.32 23.93 26.27
C GLY A 656 -17.86 23.66 26.69
N ASP A 657 -17.45 22.40 26.78
CA ASP A 657 -16.06 22.02 27.08
C ASP A 657 -15.28 21.85 25.76
N GLY A 658 -14.71 22.95 25.26
CA GLY A 658 -13.75 22.91 24.15
C GLY A 658 -13.89 24.03 23.11
N ALA A 659 -13.54 25.26 23.50
CA ALA A 659 -12.96 26.25 22.58
C ALA A 659 -12.17 27.30 23.39
N ASP A 660 -11.15 26.87 24.12
CA ASP A 660 -10.07 27.79 24.49
C ASP A 660 -9.08 27.87 23.32
N ASP A 661 -8.92 29.08 22.81
CA ASP A 661 -8.13 29.48 21.64
C ASP A 661 -6.62 29.48 21.93
N ASP A 662 -6.06 28.39 22.45
CA ASP A 662 -4.60 28.26 22.51
C ASP A 662 -4.12 26.81 22.35
N GLY A 663 -3.36 26.60 21.27
CA GLY A 663 -2.83 25.31 20.86
C GLY A 663 -1.78 24.78 21.84
N SER A 664 -2.21 24.18 22.95
CA SER A 664 -1.37 23.28 23.74
C SER A 664 -2.21 22.20 24.42
N THR A 665 -2.14 20.97 23.90
CA THR A 665 -2.79 19.80 24.46
C THR A 665 -2.07 19.33 25.73
N LYS A 666 -2.57 19.74 26.89
CA LYS A 666 -2.52 18.91 28.10
C LYS A 666 -3.89 18.26 28.27
N PRO A 667 -3.98 16.95 28.60
CA PRO A 667 -5.24 16.36 28.98
C PRO A 667 -5.61 16.92 30.35
N GLY A 668 -6.43 17.97 30.36
CA GLY A 668 -7.11 18.41 31.56
C GLY A 668 -8.04 17.29 32.01
N THR A 669 -7.87 16.85 33.25
CA THR A 669 -8.81 15.99 33.98
C THR A 669 -10.20 16.62 33.92
N SER A 670 -11.06 16.14 33.01
CA SER A 670 -12.48 16.42 33.05
C SER A 670 -13.08 15.60 34.19
N ASP A 671 -13.47 16.25 35.28
CA ASP A 671 -14.31 15.68 36.36
C ASP A 671 -15.76 15.45 35.87
N ALA A 672 -15.94 14.90 34.67
CA ALA A 672 -17.22 14.41 34.20
C ALA A 672 -17.42 12.99 34.77
N PRO A 673 -18.56 12.67 35.40
CA PRO A 673 -18.77 11.36 35.99
C PRO A 673 -18.87 10.29 34.87
N ASP A 674 -17.87 9.40 34.81
CA ASP A 674 -17.98 8.16 34.04
C ASP A 674 -19.14 7.33 34.60
N LEU A 675 -20.17 7.13 33.78
CA LEU A 675 -21.35 6.37 34.18
C LEU A 675 -21.10 4.89 33.91
N SER A 676 -20.78 4.13 34.95
CA SER A 676 -20.62 2.69 34.84
C SER A 676 -21.96 1.97 35.01
N ILE A 677 -22.47 1.36 33.94
CA ILE A 677 -23.53 0.35 34.02
C ILE A 677 -22.92 -0.96 33.54
N SER A 678 -23.14 -2.03 34.30
CA SER A 678 -22.77 -3.37 33.84
C SER A 678 -23.89 -4.35 34.14
N LEU A 679 -24.07 -5.29 33.23
CA LEU A 679 -24.90 -6.46 33.44
C LEU A 679 -24.01 -7.65 33.77
N SER A 680 -24.08 -8.11 35.02
CA SER A 680 -23.38 -9.33 35.46
C SER A 680 -24.09 -10.62 35.07
N SER A 681 -25.31 -10.54 34.53
CA SER A 681 -26.08 -11.72 34.13
C SER A 681 -25.52 -12.37 32.86
N THR A 682 -25.59 -13.71 32.83
CA THR A 682 -25.13 -14.49 31.68
C THR A 682 -26.15 -14.44 30.55
N THR A 683 -25.68 -14.13 29.35
CA THR A 683 -26.47 -14.11 28.11
C THR A 683 -25.90 -15.13 27.12
N ALA A 684 -26.75 -16.00 26.59
CA ALA A 684 -26.36 -16.94 25.53
C ALA A 684 -26.65 -16.34 24.14
N LEU A 685 -25.61 -16.22 23.32
CA LEU A 685 -25.69 -15.81 21.92
C LEU A 685 -25.91 -17.06 21.05
N ILE A 686 -27.10 -17.20 20.49
CA ILE A 686 -27.46 -18.30 19.59
C ILE A 686 -26.90 -17.99 18.19
N PRO A 687 -26.32 -18.97 17.47
CA PRO A 687 -25.82 -18.79 16.11
C PRO A 687 -26.85 -18.14 15.18
N ASN A 688 -26.42 -17.11 14.45
CA ASN A 688 -27.21 -16.35 13.47
C ASN A 688 -28.51 -15.70 14.01
N SER A 689 -28.64 -15.58 15.33
CA SER A 689 -29.75 -14.91 15.99
C SER A 689 -29.29 -13.56 16.59
N THR A 690 -30.15 -12.55 16.50
CA THR A 690 -29.93 -11.26 17.16
C THR A 690 -30.39 -11.37 18.62
N LYS A 691 -29.49 -11.13 19.56
CA LYS A 691 -29.81 -11.04 20.98
C LYS A 691 -29.67 -9.59 21.44
N VAL A 692 -30.72 -9.03 22.01
CA VAL A 692 -30.72 -7.67 22.55
C VAL A 692 -30.69 -7.75 24.08
N VAL A 693 -29.81 -6.95 24.68
CA VAL A 693 -29.67 -6.78 26.13
C VAL A 693 -30.07 -5.34 26.46
N GLU A 694 -31.02 -5.20 27.36
CA GLU A 694 -31.52 -3.89 27.80
C GLU A 694 -30.92 -3.53 29.16
N LEU A 695 -30.37 -2.33 29.24
CA LEU A 695 -29.79 -1.73 30.44
C LEU A 695 -30.48 -0.39 30.69
N TRP A 696 -30.70 -0.06 31.97
CA TRP A 696 -31.32 1.20 32.36
C TRP A 696 -30.30 2.07 33.08
N LEU A 697 -29.99 3.21 32.47
CA LEU A 697 -29.11 4.23 33.05
C LEU A 697 -29.92 5.18 33.90
N ALA A 698 -29.64 5.27 35.20
CA ALA A 698 -30.17 6.34 36.04
C ALA A 698 -29.51 7.67 35.63
N THR A 699 -30.32 8.69 35.32
CA THR A 699 -29.78 10.00 34.97
C THR A 699 -29.57 10.84 36.24
N PRO A 700 -28.43 11.53 36.40
CA PRO A 700 -28.25 12.42 37.54
C PRO A 700 -29.31 13.54 37.57
N PRO A 701 -29.82 13.92 38.74
CA PRO A 701 -30.95 14.86 38.88
C PRO A 701 -30.64 16.32 38.51
N ARG A 702 -29.40 16.65 38.10
CA ARG A 702 -28.91 18.01 37.81
C ARG A 702 -28.11 18.08 36.51
N LEU A 703 -28.71 17.67 35.40
CA LEU A 703 -28.07 17.74 34.08
C LEU A 703 -28.52 18.98 33.30
N PRO A 704 -27.60 19.74 32.67
CA PRO A 704 -27.97 20.85 31.79
C PRO A 704 -28.69 20.34 30.55
N SER A 705 -29.53 21.17 29.93
CA SER A 705 -30.27 20.82 28.72
C SER A 705 -29.40 20.54 27.49
N THR A 706 -28.09 20.79 27.57
CA THR A 706 -27.07 20.52 26.55
C THR A 706 -26.32 19.20 26.75
N ALA A 707 -26.64 18.45 27.81
CA ALA A 707 -25.97 17.18 28.07
C ALA A 707 -26.48 16.05 27.14
N ALA A 708 -25.57 15.22 26.66
CA ALA A 708 -25.83 14.02 25.88
C ALA A 708 -25.06 12.81 26.42
N VAL A 709 -25.68 11.64 26.39
CA VAL A 709 -25.01 10.37 26.74
C VAL A 709 -24.38 9.80 25.49
N VAL A 710 -23.11 9.42 25.57
CA VAL A 710 -22.32 8.80 24.50
C VAL A 710 -21.76 7.47 25.00
N CYS A 711 -21.97 6.40 24.23
CA CYS A 711 -21.26 5.13 24.39
C CYS A 711 -19.98 5.17 23.54
N THR A 712 -18.81 4.85 24.12
CA THR A 712 -17.51 4.85 23.40
C THR A 712 -17.04 3.44 23.04
N HIS A 713 -17.26 2.48 23.94
CA HIS A 713 -16.97 1.07 23.70
C HIS A 713 -17.90 0.19 24.53
N VAL A 714 -18.07 -1.05 24.09
CA VAL A 714 -18.78 -2.09 24.83
C VAL A 714 -17.79 -3.20 25.16
N ARG A 715 -17.75 -3.62 26.42
CA ARG A 715 -16.99 -4.78 26.89
C ARG A 715 -17.95 -5.90 27.29
N ALA A 716 -17.66 -7.14 26.92
CA ALA A 716 -18.32 -8.33 27.44
C ALA A 716 -17.27 -9.42 27.68
N ALA A 717 -17.51 -10.36 28.58
CA ALA A 717 -16.58 -11.46 28.87
C ALA A 717 -17.19 -12.81 28.48
N ILE A 718 -16.41 -13.70 27.86
CA ILE A 718 -16.83 -15.10 27.64
C ILE A 718 -16.83 -15.84 28.98
N VAL A 719 -17.89 -16.61 29.24
CA VAL A 719 -18.07 -17.33 30.51
C VAL A 719 -17.10 -18.50 30.64
N GLY A 720 -16.29 -18.51 31.70
CA GLY A 720 -15.52 -19.68 32.14
C GLY A 720 -14.61 -19.39 33.35
N THR A 721 -13.71 -20.32 33.64
CA THR A 721 -12.73 -20.22 34.74
C THR A 721 -11.69 -19.14 34.45
N HIS A 722 -11.35 -18.93 33.18
CA HIS A 722 -10.49 -17.86 32.70
C HIS A 722 -11.25 -17.01 31.66
N PRO A 723 -12.00 -15.98 32.10
CA PRO A 723 -12.83 -15.19 31.22
C PRO A 723 -11.99 -14.36 30.23
N ILE A 724 -12.44 -14.33 28.97
CA ILE A 724 -11.81 -13.56 27.88
C ILE A 724 -12.70 -12.36 27.57
N ALA A 725 -12.14 -11.15 27.64
CA ALA A 725 -12.89 -9.93 27.36
C ALA A 725 -12.96 -9.66 25.85
N LEU A 726 -14.15 -9.42 25.32
CA LEU A 726 -14.45 -8.94 23.97
C LEU A 726 -14.76 -7.45 24.05
N CYS A 727 -14.06 -6.63 23.27
CA CYS A 727 -14.25 -5.18 23.25
C CYS A 727 -14.63 -4.71 21.84
N TRP A 728 -15.73 -3.94 21.74
CA TRP A 728 -16.18 -3.31 20.51
C TRP A 728 -16.10 -1.79 20.65
N SER A 729 -15.36 -1.12 19.78
CA SER A 729 -15.35 0.34 19.67
C SER A 729 -16.56 0.82 18.87
N THR A 730 -17.23 1.86 19.33
CA THR A 730 -18.27 2.56 18.54
C THR A 730 -17.62 3.68 17.71
N PRO A 731 -18.06 3.94 16.47
CA PRO A 731 -17.50 5.01 15.63
C PRO A 731 -17.65 6.39 16.29
N ASP A 732 -16.65 7.27 16.09
CA ASP A 732 -16.47 8.56 16.77
C ASP A 732 -17.75 9.41 16.87
N ALA A 733 -18.15 9.71 18.11
CA ALA A 733 -19.31 10.53 18.46
C ALA A 733 -19.08 12.06 18.28
N SER A 734 -17.99 12.46 17.62
CA SER A 734 -17.55 13.86 17.49
C SER A 734 -17.99 14.54 16.19
N MET A 735 -18.45 13.80 15.16
CA MET A 735 -18.84 14.39 13.88
C MET A 735 -20.08 13.69 13.33
N THR A 736 -21.26 14.16 13.72
CA THR A 736 -22.52 14.15 12.95
C THR A 736 -23.67 14.60 13.85
N THR A 737 -24.07 15.86 13.78
CA THR A 737 -25.45 16.28 14.05
C THR A 737 -26.32 15.85 12.87
N THR A 738 -26.45 14.55 12.64
CA THR A 738 -27.46 14.05 11.72
C THR A 738 -28.79 14.01 12.46
N THR A 739 -29.60 15.05 12.26
CA THR A 739 -31.07 14.99 12.34
C THR A 739 -31.58 14.04 11.25
N THR A 740 -31.23 12.76 11.34
CA THR A 740 -31.90 11.73 10.55
C THR A 740 -33.17 11.35 11.27
N THR A 741 -34.30 11.72 10.66
CA THR A 741 -35.63 11.15 10.86
C THR A 741 -35.62 9.65 10.53
N THR A 742 -34.88 8.86 11.31
CA THR A 742 -34.96 7.40 11.26
C THR A 742 -36.12 7.01 12.16
N THR A 743 -37.20 6.48 11.57
CA THR A 743 -38.31 5.91 12.33
C THR A 743 -37.78 4.81 13.23
N MET A 744 -37.68 5.09 14.54
CA MET A 744 -37.09 4.16 15.51
C MET A 744 -37.97 2.90 15.61
N PRO A 745 -37.42 1.69 15.41
CA PRO A 745 -38.17 0.48 15.65
C PRO A 745 -38.51 0.40 17.15
N PRO A 746 -39.77 0.03 17.50
CA PRO A 746 -40.17 -0.09 18.89
C PRO A 746 -39.32 -1.17 19.60
N PRO A 747 -39.04 -1.02 20.91
CA PRO A 747 -38.14 -1.93 21.65
C PRO A 747 -38.50 -3.41 21.50
N ALA A 748 -39.80 -3.72 21.49
CA ALA A 748 -40.32 -5.08 21.33
C ALA A 748 -39.99 -5.75 19.98
N GLN A 749 -39.65 -4.97 18.94
CA GLN A 749 -39.36 -5.48 17.60
C GLN A 749 -37.86 -5.64 17.32
N LEU A 750 -36.98 -5.19 18.24
CA LEU A 750 -35.53 -5.17 18.04
C LEU A 750 -34.90 -6.55 17.86
N THR A 751 -35.41 -7.56 18.55
CA THR A 751 -34.94 -8.94 18.42
C THR A 751 -35.39 -9.60 17.11
N THR A 752 -36.50 -9.12 16.54
CA THR A 752 -37.08 -9.65 15.29
C THR A 752 -36.64 -8.89 14.04
N THR A 753 -36.03 -7.71 14.19
CA THR A 753 -35.57 -6.91 13.07
C THR A 753 -34.33 -7.57 12.43
N PRO A 754 -34.23 -7.64 11.09
CA PRO A 754 -33.03 -8.15 10.45
C PRO A 754 -31.82 -7.28 10.79
N TRP A 755 -30.67 -7.90 11.04
CA TRP A 755 -29.45 -7.22 11.49
C TRP A 755 -29.03 -6.04 10.59
N SER A 756 -29.27 -6.12 9.28
CA SER A 756 -28.99 -5.03 8.33
C SER A 756 -29.85 -3.79 8.53
N ALA A 757 -31.07 -3.94 9.05
CA ALA A 757 -32.03 -2.85 9.27
C ALA A 757 -31.95 -2.24 10.69
N LEU A 758 -31.24 -2.91 11.62
CA LEU A 758 -31.01 -2.36 12.97
C LEU A 758 -30.07 -1.14 12.89
N PRO A 759 -30.49 0.05 13.36
CA PRO A 759 -29.62 1.21 13.44
C PRO A 759 -28.59 1.03 14.57
N SER A 760 -27.50 1.80 14.51
CA SER A 760 -26.53 1.91 15.61
C SER A 760 -26.47 3.39 16.01
N ILE A 761 -27.00 3.70 17.19
CA ILE A 761 -27.15 5.06 17.72
C ILE A 761 -26.45 5.09 19.08
N PRO A 762 -25.12 5.35 19.09
CA PRO A 762 -24.33 5.36 20.31
C PRO A 762 -24.40 6.70 21.07
N LYS A 763 -25.19 7.69 20.61
CA LYS A 763 -25.35 9.01 21.23
C LYS A 763 -26.84 9.41 21.31
N THR A 764 -27.28 9.95 22.45
CA THR A 764 -28.63 10.53 22.63
C THR A 764 -28.60 11.74 23.57
N ALA A 765 -29.43 12.76 23.32
CA ALA A 765 -29.51 13.99 24.13
C ALA A 765 -30.59 13.90 25.21
N PHE A 766 -30.43 14.62 26.33
CA PHE A 766 -31.48 14.68 27.36
C PHE A 766 -32.61 15.64 26.98
N VAL A 767 -33.87 15.20 27.18
CA VAL A 767 -35.07 16.04 26.95
C VAL A 767 -35.61 16.54 28.30
N PRO A 768 -35.81 17.87 28.50
CA PRO A 768 -36.42 18.41 29.72
C PRO A 768 -37.87 17.95 29.94
N GLN A 769 -38.31 17.79 31.19
CA GLN A 769 -39.65 17.31 31.57
C GLN A 769 -40.78 18.26 31.09
N ARG A 770 -41.87 17.71 30.49
CA ARG A 770 -42.98 18.51 29.94
C ARG A 770 -43.77 19.27 31.02
N THR A 771 -44.01 20.56 30.78
CA THR A 771 -44.47 21.58 31.74
C THR A 771 -46.00 21.73 31.86
N GLY A 772 -46.49 22.04 33.07
CA GLY A 772 -47.88 22.48 33.32
C GLY A 772 -48.08 24.01 33.18
N VAL A 773 -47.33 24.64 32.28
CA VAL A 773 -47.47 26.04 31.87
C VAL A 773 -47.68 26.04 30.37
N ARG A 774 -48.73 26.73 29.91
CA ARG A 774 -49.12 26.80 28.49
C ARG A 774 -48.80 28.19 27.94
N ILE A 775 -48.03 28.24 26.86
CA ILE A 775 -47.74 29.46 26.10
C ILE A 775 -48.58 29.44 24.83
N THR A 776 -49.28 30.53 24.52
CA THR A 776 -50.07 30.69 23.29
C THR A 776 -49.79 32.04 22.65
N HIS A 777 -49.57 32.05 21.33
CA HIS A 777 -49.42 33.27 20.53
C HIS A 777 -50.75 33.67 19.90
N ALA A 778 -51.13 34.94 20.00
CA ALA A 778 -52.29 35.52 19.33
C ALA A 778 -51.83 36.70 18.44
N HIS A 779 -52.09 36.60 17.13
CA HIS A 779 -51.69 37.58 16.12
C HIS A 779 -52.50 37.37 14.82
N THR A 780 -52.44 38.33 13.88
CA THR A 780 -53.13 38.31 12.58
C THR A 780 -52.13 38.32 11.40
N PRO A 781 -51.74 37.15 10.85
CA PRO A 781 -50.77 37.08 9.75
C PRO A 781 -51.36 37.58 8.42
N PRO A 782 -50.54 37.99 7.43
CA PRO A 782 -49.06 38.07 7.43
C PRO A 782 -48.52 39.38 8.02
N ALA A 783 -47.24 39.41 8.38
CA ALA A 783 -46.51 40.64 8.72
C ALA A 783 -45.94 41.28 7.44
N PHE A 784 -45.88 42.61 7.38
CA PHE A 784 -45.32 43.31 6.22
C PHE A 784 -43.88 43.76 6.44
N VAL A 785 -43.10 43.78 5.36
CA VAL A 785 -41.72 44.30 5.37
C VAL A 785 -41.72 45.75 5.86
N GLY A 786 -40.86 46.05 6.85
CA GLY A 786 -40.72 47.38 7.47
C GLY A 786 -41.83 47.76 8.46
N GLU A 787 -42.83 46.89 8.66
CA GLU A 787 -43.87 47.10 9.66
C GLU A 787 -43.40 46.65 11.05
N ARG A 788 -43.76 47.42 12.08
CA ARG A 788 -43.63 47.00 13.47
C ARG A 788 -44.80 46.10 13.85
N TYR A 789 -44.63 44.79 13.68
CA TYR A 789 -45.67 43.79 13.87
C TYR A 789 -45.76 43.32 15.33
N ARG A 790 -46.98 43.30 15.89
CA ARG A 790 -47.23 43.03 17.32
C ARG A 790 -47.90 41.67 17.55
N ILE A 791 -47.35 40.88 18.47
CA ILE A 791 -47.82 39.55 18.86
C ILE A 791 -48.15 39.56 20.35
N ALA A 792 -49.36 39.13 20.70
CA ALA A 792 -49.74 38.92 22.10
C ALA A 792 -49.40 37.48 22.52
N VAL A 793 -48.51 37.33 23.51
CA VAL A 793 -48.09 36.02 24.04
C VAL A 793 -48.70 35.84 25.41
N THR A 794 -49.64 34.90 25.53
CA THR A 794 -50.26 34.57 26.82
C THR A 794 -49.57 33.36 27.44
N VAL A 795 -49.06 33.55 28.65
CA VAL A 795 -48.44 32.51 29.49
C VAL A 795 -49.42 32.17 30.61
N ALA A 796 -49.98 30.96 30.58
CA ALA A 796 -50.96 30.49 31.55
C ALA A 796 -50.40 29.38 32.43
N ASN A 797 -50.42 29.56 33.75
CA ASN A 797 -50.05 28.53 34.71
C ASN A 797 -51.26 27.61 34.98
N THR A 798 -51.19 26.34 34.58
CA THR A 798 -52.30 25.38 34.77
C THR A 798 -52.11 24.48 36.00
N LYS A 799 -51.14 24.78 36.87
CA LYS A 799 -50.87 24.04 38.11
C LYS A 799 -51.46 24.74 39.35
N SER A 800 -51.47 24.00 40.47
CA SER A 800 -52.04 24.39 41.76
C SER A 800 -51.15 25.30 42.64
N SER A 801 -49.94 25.66 42.20
CA SER A 801 -49.00 26.53 42.95
C SER A 801 -48.32 27.55 42.01
N PRO A 802 -47.86 28.71 42.55
CA PRO A 802 -47.26 29.76 41.74
C PRO A 802 -45.91 29.36 41.14
N THR A 803 -45.55 29.97 40.01
CA THR A 803 -44.20 29.93 39.44
C THR A 803 -43.33 31.00 40.09
N THR A 804 -42.07 30.71 40.43
CA THR A 804 -41.10 31.69 40.96
C THR A 804 -39.90 31.83 40.02
N ASP A 805 -39.22 32.98 40.04
CA ASP A 805 -38.02 33.27 39.21
C ASP A 805 -38.25 33.12 37.69
N ALA A 806 -39.41 33.56 37.20
CA ALA A 806 -39.78 33.42 35.80
C ALA A 806 -39.00 34.39 34.90
N THR A 807 -38.22 33.85 33.96
CA THR A 807 -37.51 34.60 32.92
C THR A 807 -38.11 34.27 31.56
N PHE A 808 -38.66 35.28 30.88
CA PHE A 808 -39.22 35.15 29.55
C PHE A 808 -38.16 35.51 28.51
N ARG A 809 -37.88 34.59 27.59
CA ARG A 809 -36.95 34.76 26.48
C ARG A 809 -37.69 34.66 25.16
N VAL A 810 -37.32 35.52 24.23
CA VAL A 810 -37.80 35.49 22.84
C VAL A 810 -36.59 35.38 21.94
N GLU A 811 -36.62 34.43 21.03
CA GLU A 811 -35.64 34.27 19.97
C GLU A 811 -36.35 34.32 18.62
N ALA A 812 -35.84 35.12 17.70
CA ALA A 812 -36.39 35.29 16.36
C ALA A 812 -35.34 34.86 15.33
N GLY A 813 -35.60 33.78 14.60
CA GLY A 813 -34.66 33.19 13.64
C GLY A 813 -35.34 32.71 12.37
N GLY A 814 -34.57 32.21 11.39
CA GLY A 814 -35.13 31.62 10.17
C GLY A 814 -35.91 30.35 10.49
N ALA A 815 -37.02 30.11 9.77
CA ALA A 815 -37.87 28.93 10.00
C ALA A 815 -37.16 27.58 9.75
N ASP A 816 -36.02 27.59 9.06
CA ASP A 816 -35.11 26.49 8.77
C ASP A 816 -33.86 26.46 9.68
N GLY A 817 -33.78 27.36 10.67
CA GLY A 817 -32.63 27.54 11.54
C GLY A 817 -31.52 28.42 10.95
N SER A 818 -31.75 29.05 9.79
CA SER A 818 -30.82 30.04 9.23
C SER A 818 -30.81 31.34 10.05
N PRO A 819 -29.66 32.04 10.15
CA PRO A 819 -29.61 33.34 10.79
C PRO A 819 -30.39 34.37 9.94
N THR A 820 -31.45 34.94 10.50
CA THR A 820 -32.18 36.07 9.91
C THR A 820 -31.84 37.37 10.63
N THR A 821 -31.66 38.45 9.88
CA THR A 821 -31.45 39.79 10.44
C THR A 821 -32.78 40.34 10.92
N VAL A 822 -32.94 40.46 12.24
CA VAL A 822 -34.07 41.13 12.88
C VAL A 822 -33.65 42.55 13.20
N ASP A 823 -34.34 43.54 12.63
CA ASP A 823 -33.96 44.95 12.77
C ASP A 823 -34.35 45.50 14.15
N LEU A 824 -35.46 45.02 14.72
CA LEU A 824 -35.89 45.36 16.06
C LEU A 824 -36.69 44.21 16.70
N LEU A 825 -36.31 43.84 17.92
CA LEU A 825 -37.06 42.96 18.80
C LEU A 825 -37.38 43.68 20.10
N GLN A 826 -38.66 43.83 20.43
CA GLN A 826 -39.10 44.50 21.65
C GLN A 826 -40.14 43.66 22.41
N VAL A 827 -39.97 43.58 23.72
CA VAL A 827 -40.88 42.87 24.64
C VAL A 827 -41.43 43.87 25.65
N ALA A 828 -42.75 43.94 25.80
CA ALA A 828 -43.43 44.76 26.78
C ALA A 828 -44.18 43.88 27.80
N VAL A 829 -43.85 44.06 29.07
CA VAL A 829 -44.45 43.36 30.23
C VAL A 829 -44.90 44.43 31.24
N ASP A 830 -46.18 44.45 31.59
CA ASP A 830 -46.77 45.38 32.59
C ASP A 830 -46.34 46.85 32.44
N GLY A 831 -46.32 47.34 31.19
CA GLY A 831 -45.98 48.73 30.88
C GLY A 831 -44.48 49.06 30.84
N LYS A 832 -43.59 48.10 31.12
CA LYS A 832 -42.13 48.23 30.93
C LYS A 832 -41.71 47.62 29.59
N THR A 833 -40.92 48.35 28.82
CA THR A 833 -40.45 47.94 27.49
C THR A 833 -38.96 47.59 27.53
N HIS A 834 -38.63 46.41 27.03
CA HIS A 834 -37.27 45.93 26.81
C HIS A 834 -37.02 45.85 25.31
N THR A 835 -35.98 46.49 24.80
CA THR A 835 -35.64 46.55 23.37
C THR A 835 -34.25 45.97 23.13
N SER A 836 -34.08 45.25 22.02
CA SER A 836 -32.81 44.72 21.55
C SER A 836 -32.74 44.78 20.02
N SER A 837 -31.54 45.04 19.49
CA SER A 837 -31.21 44.87 18.08
C SER A 837 -30.63 43.48 17.77
N SER A 838 -30.61 42.57 18.75
CA SER A 838 -30.29 41.16 18.56
C SER A 838 -31.57 40.35 18.33
N ASP A 839 -31.40 39.25 17.61
CA ASP A 839 -32.35 38.15 17.43
C ASP A 839 -32.81 37.49 18.74
N ARG A 840 -32.19 37.81 19.89
CA ARG A 840 -32.55 37.29 21.20
C ARG A 840 -32.79 38.40 22.20
N LEU A 841 -33.83 38.22 23.02
CA LEU A 841 -34.18 39.13 24.09
C LEU A 841 -34.68 38.35 25.31
N SER A 842 -34.25 38.77 26.51
CA SER A 842 -34.74 38.24 27.78
C SER A 842 -35.35 39.35 28.61
N ALA A 843 -36.47 39.06 29.26
CA ALA A 843 -37.19 39.96 30.15
C ALA A 843 -37.66 39.20 31.40
N PRO A 844 -37.52 39.77 32.61
CA PRO A 844 -38.07 39.16 33.81
C PRO A 844 -39.60 39.21 33.76
N LEU A 845 -40.24 38.10 34.15
CA LEU A 845 -41.69 37.97 34.23
C LEU A 845 -42.12 37.90 35.71
N PRO A 846 -43.18 38.60 36.13
CA PRO A 846 -43.72 38.44 37.49
C PRO A 846 -44.18 37.02 37.77
N ASP A 847 -44.18 36.64 39.05
CA ASP A 847 -44.66 35.33 39.49
C ASP A 847 -46.13 35.10 39.11
N ILE A 848 -46.39 34.10 38.26
CA ILE A 848 -47.74 33.75 37.81
C ILE A 848 -48.39 32.83 38.84
N GLN A 849 -49.45 33.33 39.48
CA GLN A 849 -50.25 32.58 40.45
C GLN A 849 -50.90 31.33 39.83
N ALA A 850 -51.28 30.37 40.67
CA ALA A 850 -51.98 29.16 40.24
C ALA A 850 -53.25 29.51 39.43
N ASN A 851 -53.43 28.88 38.26
CA ASN A 851 -54.54 29.15 37.32
C ASN A 851 -54.65 30.60 36.80
N ALA A 852 -53.62 31.43 36.96
CA ALA A 852 -53.56 32.76 36.39
C ALA A 852 -52.83 32.75 35.03
N SER A 853 -53.07 33.80 34.24
CA SER A 853 -52.40 34.02 32.97
C SER A 853 -51.84 35.44 32.89
N GLN A 854 -50.64 35.58 32.36
CA GLN A 854 -49.98 36.84 32.08
C GLN A 854 -49.84 37.01 30.55
N THR A 855 -50.15 38.20 30.03
CA THR A 855 -49.98 38.51 28.60
C THR A 855 -48.77 39.42 28.41
N VAL A 856 -47.90 39.04 27.49
CA VAL A 856 -46.66 39.74 27.11
C VAL A 856 -46.80 40.18 25.66
N MET A 857 -46.53 41.46 25.36
CA MET A 857 -46.57 41.96 23.98
C MET A 857 -45.18 41.90 23.38
N VAL A 858 -45.03 41.22 22.24
CA VAL A 858 -43.79 41.11 21.49
C VAL A 858 -43.95 41.86 20.18
N ASP A 859 -43.16 42.91 19.98
CA ASP A 859 -43.09 43.69 18.75
C ASP A 859 -41.84 43.28 17.96
N VAL A 860 -42.00 43.01 16.67
CA VAL A 860 -40.91 42.60 15.77
C VAL A 860 -40.93 43.47 14.52
N LEU A 861 -39.76 43.93 14.08
CA LEU A 861 -39.57 44.63 12.80
C LEU A 861 -38.50 43.90 11.96
N VAL A 862 -38.83 43.65 10.70
CA VAL A 862 -37.95 42.97 9.75
C VAL A 862 -38.10 43.59 8.37
N ASN A 863 -36.97 43.89 7.73
CA ASN A 863 -36.89 44.54 6.42
C ASN A 863 -36.69 43.55 5.24
N ALA A 864 -36.85 42.25 5.47
CA ALA A 864 -36.69 41.18 4.48
C ALA A 864 -37.91 40.26 4.38
N VAL A 865 -38.23 39.82 3.16
CA VAL A 865 -39.32 38.86 2.86
C VAL A 865 -38.89 37.45 3.25
N GLY A 866 -39.78 36.67 3.87
CA GLY A 866 -39.48 35.28 4.26
C GLY A 866 -40.39 34.71 5.34
N HIS A 867 -39.94 33.67 6.02
CA HIS A 867 -40.61 33.11 7.20
C HIS A 867 -39.73 33.31 8.44
N LEU A 868 -40.24 34.01 9.43
CA LEU A 868 -39.58 34.21 10.71
C LEU A 868 -40.16 33.24 11.75
N ALA A 869 -39.31 32.41 12.35
CA ALA A 869 -39.65 31.61 13.51
C ALA A 869 -39.42 32.42 14.78
N ILE A 870 -40.50 32.70 15.51
CA ILE A 870 -40.46 33.34 16.83
C ILE A 870 -40.64 32.25 17.87
N THR A 871 -39.56 31.97 18.61
CA THR A 871 -39.54 31.00 19.69
C THR A 871 -39.60 31.72 21.02
N THR A 872 -40.68 31.51 21.76
CA THR A 872 -40.84 32.02 23.11
C THR A 872 -40.52 30.90 24.10
N ARG A 873 -39.62 31.20 25.05
CA ARG A 873 -39.13 30.27 26.06
C ARG A 873 -39.27 30.91 27.44
N LEU A 874 -39.94 30.23 28.35
CA LEU A 874 -40.09 30.61 29.74
C LEU A 874 -39.27 29.66 30.61
N GLU A 875 -38.30 30.22 31.33
CA GLU A 875 -37.51 29.52 32.35
C GLU A 875 -38.07 29.92 33.71
N TYR A 876 -38.50 28.97 34.54
CA TYR A 876 -39.14 29.26 35.83
C TYR A 876 -38.88 28.15 36.84
N THR A 877 -38.99 28.47 38.12
CA THR A 877 -38.88 27.50 39.20
C THR A 877 -40.27 27.10 39.68
N PHE A 878 -40.51 25.80 39.83
CA PHE A 878 -41.73 25.24 40.42
C PHE A 878 -41.36 24.34 41.58
N MET A 879 -41.77 24.69 42.80
CA MET A 879 -41.47 23.90 44.01
C MET A 879 -39.97 23.57 44.18
N GLY A 880 -39.08 24.49 43.77
CA GLY A 880 -37.62 24.33 43.85
C GLY A 880 -36.97 23.58 42.68
N VAL A 881 -37.71 23.24 41.62
CA VAL A 881 -37.20 22.60 40.40
C VAL A 881 -37.24 23.57 39.22
N GLU A 882 -36.12 23.72 38.52
CA GLU A 882 -36.03 24.49 37.29
C GLU A 882 -36.85 23.83 36.18
N CYS A 883 -37.74 24.59 35.57
CA CYS A 883 -38.68 24.16 34.54
C CYS A 883 -38.55 25.08 33.32
N VAL A 884 -38.76 24.52 32.13
CA VAL A 884 -38.71 25.28 30.87
C VAL A 884 -39.94 24.97 30.03
N ALA A 885 -40.71 26.00 29.67
CA ALA A 885 -41.80 25.91 28.70
C ALA A 885 -41.40 26.64 27.42
N GLN A 886 -41.62 26.04 26.25
CA GLN A 886 -41.27 26.64 24.97
C GLN A 886 -42.41 26.48 23.96
N HIS A 887 -42.64 27.52 23.16
CA HIS A 887 -43.56 27.47 22.03
C HIS A 887 -43.00 28.30 20.87
N SER A 888 -43.06 27.77 19.65
CA SER A 888 -42.55 28.44 18.44
C SER A 888 -43.69 28.75 17.47
N LEU A 889 -43.66 29.95 16.90
CA LEU A 889 -44.59 30.46 15.89
C LEU A 889 -43.83 30.72 14.59
N SER A 890 -44.35 30.26 13.44
CA SER A 890 -43.85 30.65 12.12
C SER A 890 -44.69 31.80 11.57
N LEU A 891 -44.05 32.96 11.34
CA LEU A 891 -44.67 34.18 10.87
C LEU A 891 -44.23 34.48 9.42
N PRO A 892 -45.14 34.47 8.43
CA PRO A 892 -44.82 34.89 7.07
C PRO A 892 -44.67 36.42 6.99
N ILE A 893 -43.56 36.88 6.41
CA ILE A 893 -43.24 38.28 6.14
C ILE A 893 -43.30 38.51 4.63
N VAL A 894 -44.19 39.40 4.20
CA VAL A 894 -44.50 39.60 2.77
C VAL A 894 -44.35 41.07 2.36
N THR A 895 -44.08 41.29 1.08
CA THR A 895 -44.00 42.65 0.52
C THR A 895 -45.40 43.28 0.49
N PRO A 896 -45.59 44.48 1.06
CA PRO A 896 -46.91 45.10 1.20
C PRO A 896 -47.49 45.61 -0.14
N LEU A 897 -46.64 46.18 -0.99
CA LEU A 897 -46.99 46.85 -2.23
C LEU A 897 -45.99 46.45 -3.33
N HIS A 898 -46.48 46.28 -4.55
CA HIS A 898 -45.66 46.19 -5.74
C HIS A 898 -45.80 47.48 -6.56
N THR A 899 -44.67 48.12 -6.83
CA THR A 899 -44.60 49.31 -7.69
C THR A 899 -43.93 48.94 -9.00
N THR A 900 -44.59 49.23 -10.12
CA THR A 900 -44.05 49.09 -11.48
C THR A 900 -43.92 50.47 -12.12
N PHE A 901 -42.83 50.69 -12.86
CA PHE A 901 -42.54 51.95 -13.54
C PHE A 901 -42.55 51.74 -15.05
N GLN A 902 -43.26 52.60 -15.77
CA GLN A 902 -43.24 52.66 -17.23
C GLN A 902 -42.74 54.02 -17.67
N LEU A 903 -41.77 54.04 -18.58
CA LEU A 903 -41.28 55.28 -19.19
C LEU A 903 -42.12 55.57 -20.43
N LEU A 904 -42.66 56.78 -20.51
CA LEU A 904 -43.57 57.21 -21.56
C LEU A 904 -43.05 58.51 -22.16
N ASP A 905 -43.22 58.70 -23.46
CA ASP A 905 -42.94 59.98 -24.09
C ASP A 905 -44.03 61.02 -23.76
N THR A 906 -43.88 62.26 -24.24
CA THR A 906 -44.88 63.30 -24.02
C THR A 906 -46.23 63.05 -24.73
N GLN A 907 -46.30 62.05 -25.63
CA GLN A 907 -47.51 61.64 -26.34
C GLN A 907 -48.18 60.43 -25.70
N GLY A 908 -47.55 59.81 -24.70
CA GLY A 908 -48.07 58.65 -23.98
C GLY A 908 -47.69 57.30 -24.59
N GLU A 909 -46.70 57.24 -25.49
CA GLU A 909 -46.16 55.99 -26.02
C GLU A 909 -44.99 55.47 -25.16
N SER A 910 -44.88 54.14 -25.05
CA SER A 910 -43.86 53.48 -24.22
C SER A 910 -42.45 53.69 -24.79
N LEU A 911 -41.54 54.17 -23.97
CA LEU A 911 -40.12 54.31 -24.29
C LEU A 911 -39.38 53.04 -23.84
N ASP A 912 -38.73 52.36 -24.79
CA ASP A 912 -37.92 51.18 -24.48
C ASP A 912 -36.66 51.56 -23.68
N HIS A 913 -36.31 50.74 -22.69
CA HIS A 913 -35.19 50.99 -21.77
C HIS A 913 -33.80 51.08 -22.44
N GLU A 914 -33.66 50.62 -23.68
CA GLU A 914 -32.41 50.65 -24.47
C GLU A 914 -32.31 51.87 -25.42
N MET A 915 -33.34 52.71 -25.48
CA MET A 915 -33.31 53.91 -26.32
C MET A 915 -32.52 55.03 -25.64
N SER A 916 -31.48 55.53 -26.32
CA SER A 916 -30.77 56.72 -25.86
C SER A 916 -31.61 57.96 -26.11
N LEU A 917 -31.88 58.75 -25.06
CA LEU A 917 -32.73 59.94 -25.11
C LEU A 917 -31.91 61.24 -25.05
N PRO A 918 -32.31 62.29 -25.78
CA PRO A 918 -31.60 63.56 -25.76
C PRO A 918 -31.72 64.27 -24.40
N ALA A 919 -30.61 64.84 -23.94
CA ALA A 919 -30.54 65.64 -22.73
C ALA A 919 -31.51 66.84 -22.79
N GLY A 920 -32.19 67.12 -21.67
CA GLY A 920 -33.17 68.21 -21.56
C GLY A 920 -34.55 67.91 -22.16
N GLN A 921 -34.80 66.70 -22.65
CA GLN A 921 -36.13 66.29 -23.14
C GLN A 921 -37.09 66.00 -21.99
N ASP A 922 -38.36 66.38 -22.14
CA ASP A 922 -39.44 65.98 -21.24
C ASP A 922 -39.90 64.54 -21.53
N MET A 923 -40.13 63.78 -20.48
CA MET A 923 -40.73 62.45 -20.51
C MET A 923 -41.73 62.30 -19.35
N CYS A 924 -42.51 61.24 -19.37
CA CYS A 924 -43.46 60.91 -18.32
C CYS A 924 -43.06 59.57 -17.68
N VAL A 925 -43.12 59.50 -16.35
CA VAL A 925 -42.98 58.26 -15.59
C VAL A 925 -44.37 57.84 -15.13
N GLY A 926 -44.86 56.74 -15.69
CA GLY A 926 -46.03 56.03 -15.20
C GLY A 926 -45.66 55.21 -13.98
N VAL A 927 -46.29 55.49 -12.85
CA VAL A 927 -46.16 54.74 -11.61
C VAL A 927 -47.44 53.95 -11.40
N GLN A 928 -47.34 52.64 -11.34
CA GLN A 928 -48.48 51.78 -11.02
C GLN A 928 -48.17 51.02 -9.72
N ILE A 929 -49.08 51.13 -8.76
CA ILE A 929 -49.01 50.53 -7.43
C ILE A 929 -50.12 49.49 -7.34
N GLU A 930 -49.77 48.27 -6.96
CA GLU A 930 -50.71 47.19 -6.74
C GLU A 930 -50.42 46.49 -5.41
N THR A 931 -51.45 45.98 -4.76
CA THR A 931 -51.30 45.08 -3.60
C THR A 931 -51.99 43.76 -3.87
N THR A 932 -51.36 42.66 -3.47
CA THR A 932 -51.94 41.32 -3.48
C THR A 932 -52.37 40.89 -2.08
N GLN A 933 -52.29 41.81 -1.11
CA GLN A 933 -52.49 41.49 0.30
C GLN A 933 -53.98 41.44 0.66
N PRO A 934 -54.39 40.48 1.51
CA PRO A 934 -55.81 40.29 1.86
C PRO A 934 -56.38 41.45 2.68
N GLU A 935 -55.54 42.23 3.35
CA GLU A 935 -55.93 43.39 4.14
C GLU A 935 -55.75 44.70 3.35
N ARG A 936 -56.73 45.61 3.44
CA ARG A 936 -56.69 46.91 2.74
C ARG A 936 -55.61 47.81 3.33
N LEU A 937 -54.83 48.44 2.45
CA LEU A 937 -53.77 49.39 2.81
C LEU A 937 -54.20 50.81 2.44
N VAL A 938 -53.89 51.78 3.31
CA VAL A 938 -54.13 53.21 3.04
C VAL A 938 -52.83 53.83 2.57
N LEU A 939 -52.83 54.41 1.37
CA LEU A 939 -51.69 55.15 0.83
C LEU A 939 -51.71 56.57 1.42
N VAL A 940 -50.73 56.93 2.23
CA VAL A 940 -50.71 58.18 3.00
C VAL A 940 -50.03 59.31 2.24
N ASP A 941 -48.88 59.03 1.62
CA ASP A 941 -48.11 59.99 0.81
C ASP A 941 -47.23 59.22 -0.18
N ALA A 942 -46.99 59.77 -1.36
CA ALA A 942 -46.14 59.15 -2.38
C ALA A 942 -45.40 60.22 -3.19
N TRP A 943 -44.09 60.07 -3.35
CA TRP A 943 -43.27 61.04 -4.07
C TRP A 943 -42.08 60.44 -4.80
N LEU A 944 -41.63 61.17 -5.83
CA LEU A 944 -40.42 60.86 -6.59
C LEU A 944 -39.26 61.75 -6.14
N GLN A 945 -38.09 61.16 -5.95
CA GLN A 945 -36.84 61.85 -5.63
C GLN A 945 -35.83 61.66 -6.76
N LEU A 946 -35.63 62.73 -7.56
CA LEU A 946 -34.71 62.77 -8.69
C LEU A 946 -33.33 63.30 -8.25
N PRO A 947 -32.20 62.64 -8.59
CA PRO A 947 -30.87 63.01 -8.09
C PRO A 947 -30.40 64.40 -8.53
N TRP A 948 -30.81 64.84 -9.71
CA TRP A 948 -30.35 66.08 -10.36
C TRP A 948 -31.33 67.25 -10.16
N ALA A 949 -32.52 67.01 -9.63
CA ALA A 949 -33.54 68.03 -9.38
C ALA A 949 -33.43 68.70 -8.00
N ALA A 950 -32.35 68.44 -7.24
CA ALA A 950 -32.15 68.92 -5.88
C ALA A 950 -32.16 70.47 -5.74
N ALA A 951 -32.11 71.23 -6.83
CA ALA A 951 -32.24 72.68 -6.84
C ALA A 951 -33.70 73.18 -6.79
N VAL A 952 -34.72 72.32 -6.89
CA VAL A 952 -36.15 72.68 -6.78
C VAL A 952 -36.71 72.13 -5.46
N ALA A 953 -37.07 73.03 -4.54
CA ALA A 953 -37.35 72.72 -3.14
C ALA A 953 -38.67 71.97 -2.82
N LYS A 954 -39.25 71.18 -3.74
CA LYS A 954 -40.41 70.32 -3.45
C LYS A 954 -40.30 68.98 -4.17
N PRO A 955 -40.43 67.83 -3.47
CA PRO A 955 -40.50 66.52 -4.12
C PRO A 955 -41.76 66.44 -5.01
N LEU A 956 -41.66 65.75 -6.14
CA LEU A 956 -42.78 65.54 -7.06
C LEU A 956 -43.74 64.55 -6.39
N ARG A 957 -44.86 65.06 -5.88
CA ARG A 957 -45.90 64.26 -5.22
C ARG A 957 -46.89 63.71 -6.23
N LEU A 958 -47.30 62.46 -6.02
CA LEU A 958 -48.38 61.83 -6.78
C LEU A 958 -49.75 62.36 -6.32
N SER A 959 -50.69 62.44 -7.24
CA SER A 959 -52.09 62.82 -7.02
C SER A 959 -52.89 61.73 -6.30
N ALA A 960 -52.50 60.46 -6.42
CA ALA A 960 -53.21 59.30 -5.88
C ALA A 960 -53.02 59.04 -4.37
N CYS A 961 -52.75 60.08 -3.57
CA CYS A 961 -52.58 59.97 -2.13
C CYS A 961 -53.94 60.00 -1.40
N HIS A 962 -54.06 59.26 -0.28
CA HIS A 962 -55.26 59.04 0.54
C HIS A 962 -56.31 58.04 0.00
N GLU A 963 -55.93 57.19 -0.96
CA GLU A 963 -56.77 56.08 -1.41
C GLU A 963 -56.50 54.79 -0.60
N GLU A 964 -57.56 54.02 -0.37
CA GLU A 964 -57.46 52.65 0.15
C GLU A 964 -57.33 51.67 -1.00
N ILE A 965 -56.27 50.87 -1.01
CA ILE A 965 -56.01 49.86 -2.05
C ILE A 965 -56.20 48.46 -1.46
N GLY A 966 -57.07 47.67 -2.10
CA GLY A 966 -57.34 46.26 -1.79
C GLY A 966 -56.66 45.28 -2.75
N ALA A 967 -56.74 43.99 -2.42
CA ALA A 967 -56.15 42.92 -3.22
C ALA A 967 -56.59 42.98 -4.69
N GLY A 968 -55.62 43.11 -5.60
CA GLY A 968 -55.83 43.16 -7.05
C GLY A 968 -56.30 44.52 -7.59
N GLU A 969 -56.55 45.51 -6.72
CA GLU A 969 -56.79 46.89 -7.13
C GLU A 969 -55.45 47.55 -7.52
N ARG A 970 -55.50 48.46 -8.51
CA ARG A 970 -54.33 49.12 -9.09
C ARG A 970 -54.55 50.62 -9.06
N VAL A 971 -53.56 51.32 -8.50
CA VAL A 971 -53.51 52.77 -8.50
C VAL A 971 -52.41 53.17 -9.47
N SER A 972 -52.75 53.94 -10.50
CA SER A 972 -51.80 54.41 -11.51
C SER A 972 -51.77 55.93 -11.52
N ASP A 973 -50.58 56.50 -11.55
CA ASP A 973 -50.36 57.94 -11.67
C ASP A 973 -49.24 58.22 -12.68
N LEU A 974 -49.22 59.44 -13.24
CA LEU A 974 -48.30 59.85 -14.29
C LEU A 974 -47.60 61.16 -13.90
N VAL A 975 -46.27 61.13 -13.83
CA VAL A 975 -45.46 62.31 -13.49
C VAL A 975 -44.58 62.70 -14.66
N ARG A 976 -44.69 63.96 -15.11
CA ARG A 976 -43.78 64.53 -16.11
C ARG A 976 -42.47 64.93 -15.44
N ILE A 977 -41.35 64.48 -16.01
CA ILE A 977 -39.98 64.82 -15.60
C ILE A 977 -39.19 65.29 -16.83
N THR A 978 -38.28 66.23 -16.65
CA THR A 978 -37.35 66.67 -17.69
C THR A 978 -36.02 65.96 -17.49
N LEU A 979 -35.30 65.49 -18.52
CA LEU A 979 -33.98 64.89 -18.30
C LEU A 979 -32.91 65.94 -17.96
N PRO A 980 -31.87 65.60 -17.17
CA PRO A 980 -30.81 66.55 -16.85
C PRO A 980 -30.07 67.03 -18.12
N PRO A 981 -29.62 68.30 -18.17
CA PRO A 981 -28.81 68.80 -19.28
C PRO A 981 -27.40 68.19 -19.25
N LEU A 982 -26.89 67.79 -20.42
CA LEU A 982 -25.51 67.35 -20.64
C LEU A 982 -24.71 68.46 -21.34
N VAL A 983 -23.40 68.54 -21.08
CA VAL A 983 -22.51 69.50 -21.74
C VAL A 983 -22.38 69.13 -23.23
N PRO A 984 -22.42 70.10 -24.17
CA PRO A 984 -22.22 69.82 -25.59
C PRO A 984 -20.88 69.11 -25.84
N GLY A 985 -20.93 67.91 -26.43
CA GLY A 985 -19.74 67.09 -26.72
C GLY A 985 -19.38 66.02 -25.68
N ALA A 986 -20.19 65.82 -24.64
CA ALA A 986 -20.03 64.71 -23.69
C ALA A 986 -20.51 63.37 -24.28
N ASP A 987 -19.83 62.27 -23.96
CA ASP A 987 -20.26 60.91 -24.33
C ASP A 987 -21.62 60.56 -23.69
N PRO A 988 -22.43 59.69 -24.30
CA PRO A 988 -23.70 59.25 -23.72
C PRO A 988 -23.48 58.59 -22.35
N THR A 989 -24.32 58.93 -21.37
CA THR A 989 -24.20 58.46 -19.97
C THR A 989 -25.47 57.78 -19.49
N THR A 990 -25.32 56.57 -18.94
CA THR A 990 -26.38 55.86 -18.22
C THR A 990 -26.66 56.58 -16.90
N THR A 991 -27.84 57.18 -16.77
CA THR A 991 -28.22 58.01 -15.63
C THR A 991 -29.32 57.32 -14.82
N ALA A 992 -29.13 57.22 -13.50
CA ALA A 992 -30.17 56.74 -12.60
C ALA A 992 -31.25 57.83 -12.43
N LEU A 993 -32.51 57.51 -12.76
CA LEU A 993 -33.60 58.46 -12.68
C LEU A 993 -33.93 58.87 -11.23
N GLY A 994 -33.71 57.99 -10.24
CA GLY A 994 -33.91 58.30 -8.84
C GLY A 994 -34.59 57.19 -8.04
N THR A 995 -35.29 57.61 -6.97
CA THR A 995 -36.03 56.71 -6.06
C THR A 995 -37.47 57.18 -5.90
N PHE A 996 -38.39 56.22 -5.79
CA PHE A 996 -39.80 56.42 -5.49
C PHE A 996 -40.06 56.00 -4.05
N HIS A 997 -40.73 56.86 -3.29
CA HIS A 997 -41.04 56.64 -1.89
C HIS A 997 -42.55 56.63 -1.71
N ILE A 998 -43.06 55.67 -0.95
CA ILE A 998 -44.48 55.59 -0.62
C ILE A 998 -44.66 55.26 0.86
N LYS A 999 -45.47 56.09 1.54
CA LYS A 999 -45.89 55.90 2.92
C LYS A 999 -47.27 55.27 2.95
N TRP A 1000 -47.41 54.19 3.69
CA TRP A 1000 -48.66 53.43 3.80
C TRP A 1000 -48.88 52.91 5.23
N ARG A 1001 -50.11 52.50 5.52
CA ARG A 1001 -50.48 51.84 6.78
C ARG A 1001 -51.64 50.88 6.57
N ARG A 1002 -51.85 49.94 7.50
CA ARG A 1002 -53.05 49.06 7.50
C ARG A 1002 -54.32 49.88 7.75
N ALA A 1003 -55.42 49.60 7.06
CA ALA A 1003 -56.70 50.25 7.31
C ALA A 1003 -57.23 50.03 8.74
N THR A 1004 -56.88 48.90 9.37
CA THR A 1004 -57.27 48.54 10.74
C THR A 1004 -56.48 49.27 11.83
N SER A 1005 -55.43 50.02 11.47
CA SER A 1005 -54.67 50.84 12.44
C SER A 1005 -55.48 52.08 12.85
N THR A 1006 -55.89 52.15 14.12
CA THR A 1006 -56.56 53.32 14.69
C THR A 1006 -55.55 54.43 14.95
N CYS A 1007 -55.76 55.60 14.35
CA CYS A 1007 -54.94 56.80 14.54
C CYS A 1007 -55.31 57.51 15.85
N ASP A 1008 -54.84 56.99 16.98
CA ASP A 1008 -55.11 57.58 18.30
C ASP A 1008 -53.95 58.37 18.93
N ASP A 1009 -52.79 58.49 18.28
CA ASP A 1009 -51.72 59.38 18.77
C ASP A 1009 -51.20 60.25 17.62
N GLY A 1010 -51.10 61.56 17.85
CA GLY A 1010 -50.66 62.57 16.88
C GLY A 1010 -49.20 62.47 16.43
N ASP A 1011 -48.55 61.32 16.63
CA ASP A 1011 -47.23 60.98 16.09
C ASP A 1011 -47.42 59.96 14.97
N GLY A 1012 -46.98 60.26 13.75
CA GLY A 1012 -47.08 59.41 12.56
C GLY A 1012 -46.29 58.08 12.60
N SER A 1013 -46.26 57.41 13.77
CA SER A 1013 -45.47 56.25 14.15
C SER A 1013 -45.99 54.91 13.61
N SER A 1014 -47.21 54.86 13.05
CA SER A 1014 -47.78 53.65 12.44
C SER A 1014 -47.65 53.60 10.92
N CYS A 1015 -47.05 54.61 10.30
CA CYS A 1015 -46.86 54.67 8.85
C CYS A 1015 -45.51 54.06 8.47
N VAL A 1016 -45.54 53.10 7.55
CA VAL A 1016 -44.34 52.46 7.00
C VAL A 1016 -43.98 53.15 5.68
N GLU A 1017 -42.70 53.44 5.49
CA GLU A 1017 -42.18 53.98 4.22
C GLU A 1017 -41.48 52.86 3.45
N THR A 1018 -41.91 52.65 2.20
CA THR A 1018 -41.25 51.73 1.27
C THR A 1018 -40.64 52.51 0.12
N THR A 1019 -39.40 52.18 -0.23
CA THR A 1019 -38.63 52.85 -1.30
C THR A 1019 -38.32 51.87 -2.43
N SER A 1020 -38.56 52.31 -3.67
CA SER A 1020 -38.28 51.57 -4.89
C SER A 1020 -37.39 52.38 -5.82
N THR A 1021 -36.41 51.76 -6.47
CA THR A 1021 -35.51 52.43 -7.42
C THR A 1021 -36.15 52.51 -8.81
N LEU A 1022 -36.02 53.66 -9.48
CA LEU A 1022 -36.46 53.81 -10.87
C LEU A 1022 -35.50 53.14 -11.86
N PRO A 1023 -35.96 52.80 -13.08
CA PRO A 1023 -35.09 52.33 -14.17
C PRO A 1023 -33.97 53.32 -14.50
N MET A 1024 -32.85 52.81 -15.00
CA MET A 1024 -31.77 53.64 -15.57
C MET A 1024 -32.04 53.94 -17.04
N VAL A 1025 -31.59 55.10 -17.52
CA VAL A 1025 -31.81 55.56 -18.91
C VAL A 1025 -30.51 56.15 -19.47
N ASP A 1026 -30.20 55.84 -20.73
CA ASP A 1026 -29.05 56.40 -21.43
C ASP A 1026 -29.37 57.77 -22.02
N ILE A 1027 -28.60 58.79 -21.63
CA ILE A 1027 -28.81 60.17 -22.08
C ILE A 1027 -27.66 60.59 -23.00
N HIS A 1028 -27.97 61.17 -24.17
CA HIS A 1028 -26.98 61.74 -25.11
C HIS A 1028 -27.13 63.26 -25.26
N PRO A 1029 -26.06 64.01 -25.58
CA PRO A 1029 -26.16 65.46 -25.81
C PRO A 1029 -27.03 65.76 -27.05
N SER A 1030 -27.93 66.73 -26.93
CA SER A 1030 -28.81 67.14 -28.02
C SER A 1030 -28.03 67.88 -29.13
N THR A 1031 -28.13 67.42 -30.38
CA THR A 1031 -27.39 67.96 -31.55
C THR A 1031 -28.09 69.12 -32.28
N LEU A 1032 -29.06 69.80 -31.63
CA LEU A 1032 -29.79 70.91 -32.25
C LEU A 1032 -29.02 72.24 -32.07
N ASP A 1033 -28.06 72.42 -32.95
CA ASP A 1033 -27.32 73.65 -33.21
C ASP A 1033 -28.21 74.63 -34.00
N CYS A 1034 -29.15 75.31 -33.31
CA CYS A 1034 -29.85 76.47 -33.87
C CYS A 1034 -29.16 77.76 -33.42
N ARG A 1035 -28.07 78.12 -34.11
CA ARG A 1035 -27.61 79.50 -34.18
C ARG A 1035 -28.77 80.37 -34.68
N LEU A 1036 -29.14 81.43 -33.95
CA LEU A 1036 -29.45 82.76 -34.49
C LEU A 1036 -29.84 83.74 -33.37
N HIS A 1037 -28.99 84.77 -33.23
CA HIS A 1037 -29.26 86.14 -32.79
C HIS A 1037 -29.98 86.43 -31.44
N SER A 1038 -29.21 86.94 -30.47
CA SER A 1038 -29.58 88.19 -29.77
C SER A 1038 -29.72 89.33 -30.81
N PRO A 1039 -30.55 90.39 -30.64
CA PRO A 1039 -31.06 90.93 -29.37
C PRO A 1039 -32.55 91.37 -29.35
N THR A 1040 -33.20 91.30 -28.17
CA THR A 1040 -33.83 92.39 -27.39
C THR A 1040 -34.64 91.79 -26.26
#